data_AF-A0A0P7Z7P4-F1
#
_entry.id   AF-A0A0P7Z7P4-F1
#
_cell.length_a   1.000
_cell.length_b   1.000
_cell.length_c   1.000
_cell.angle_alpha   90.00
_cell.angle_beta   90.00
_cell.angle_gamma   90.00
#
_symmetry.space_group_name_H-M   'P 1'
#
loop_
_entity.id
_entity.type
_entity.pdbx_description
1 polymer ?
#
loop_
_entity_poly.entity_id
_entity_poly.type
_entity_poly.pdbx_seq_one_letter_code
_entity_poly.pdbx_strand_id
1 'polypeptide(L)'
;MRLIIAEKPSLARAIADALPSSAQRQDGAITCGDTTVTWCLGHLLEQAAPEAYDPADKQWRLDRLPIVPSTWQLAPRPKARGQLAVIRKLIKQAKEVVHAGDPDREGQLLVQEVIEHMKYRGPVQRLLISDLNRPAVSRALAALRPNADFQPLYQAAQARARADWLYGINLTRAWTLTGRQAGHDGVLSVGRVQTPVLGLIVRRDNAIRDFVPHPFYPLWVDLKVAQGQLRAWWAPKAHQPLDDQGRLIDRAPADALAAQLPGATGELSQLEQQEKRQAPPLPYSLSALQVDAARRHGLSAQMVLDVCQRLYEQHKLITYPRSDCRYLPEEHLPLAQRSLTGACQNDDTLRQWLNGADFSLRSKAWNDKQVGAHHAIAPTGKPADLSQLSATEGHVFRLIVRNVMAQFYRPLRTFEVKAEFTLLNEAFRARGQSILDPGWKPLFTTREETPPLPPLTQGEACQALGAGVEEKETRPPEPFTDASLIKAMMNIGRYVDDPEVRRTLRDTDGLGTEATRAGIIETLVQRGYLVRKQKALRATKLGSALIAALPSAVSTPERTALWEQRLRAIAEQQDDANAFQHALLEDLRGLLTHSDAGKLRRSLHTAQGETGGVAKRKSAKPKRARYAKRKPKLE
;
A
#
# COMPACT_ATOMS: atom_id res chain seq x y z
N MET A 1 3.97 -31.11 -28.21
CA MET A 1 3.07 -30.18 -27.53
C MET A 1 3.90 -29.16 -26.77
N ARG A 2 3.64 -27.86 -26.97
CA ARG A 2 4.13 -26.76 -26.14
C ARG A 2 3.18 -26.58 -24.95
N LEU A 3 3.70 -26.49 -23.73
CA LEU A 3 2.88 -26.21 -22.54
C LEU A 3 3.18 -24.81 -21.99
N ILE A 4 2.20 -23.92 -21.99
CA ILE A 4 2.33 -22.60 -21.36
C ILE A 4 1.70 -22.66 -19.97
N ILE A 5 2.44 -22.28 -18.92
CA ILE A 5 1.96 -22.25 -17.53
C ILE A 5 1.85 -20.78 -17.10
N ALA A 6 0.62 -20.27 -17.05
CA ALA A 6 0.33 -18.91 -16.59
C ALA A 6 0.17 -18.82 -15.06
N GLU A 7 0.27 -17.62 -14.50
CA GLU A 7 0.02 -17.40 -13.07
C GLU A 7 -1.46 -17.59 -12.67
N LYS A 8 -2.38 -17.23 -13.56
CA LYS A 8 -3.81 -17.11 -13.26
C LYS A 8 -4.70 -17.37 -14.49
N PRO A 9 -5.97 -17.76 -14.29
CA PRO A 9 -6.87 -18.08 -15.40
C PRO A 9 -7.15 -16.93 -16.37
N SER A 10 -7.07 -15.67 -15.93
CA SER A 10 -7.25 -14.51 -16.82
C SER A 10 -6.10 -14.36 -17.80
N LEU A 11 -4.86 -14.51 -17.34
CA LEU A 11 -3.67 -14.47 -18.19
C LEU A 11 -3.64 -15.64 -19.17
N ALA A 12 -3.98 -16.86 -18.72
CA ALA A 12 -4.08 -18.01 -19.61
C ALA A 12 -5.10 -17.81 -20.75
N ARG A 13 -6.24 -17.19 -20.47
CA ARG A 13 -7.24 -16.85 -21.50
C ARG A 13 -6.70 -15.84 -22.50
N ALA A 14 -6.06 -14.77 -22.02
CA ALA A 14 -5.47 -13.76 -22.91
C ALA A 14 -4.40 -14.37 -23.83
N ILE A 15 -3.56 -15.26 -23.30
CA ILE A 15 -2.59 -16.02 -24.09
C ILE A 15 -3.28 -16.90 -25.13
N ALA A 16 -4.29 -17.68 -24.72
CA ALA A 16 -5.02 -18.56 -25.63
C ALA A 16 -5.73 -17.79 -26.76
N ASP A 17 -6.34 -16.64 -26.44
CA ASP A 17 -7.04 -15.76 -27.40
C ASP A 17 -6.07 -15.10 -28.41
N ALA A 18 -4.79 -14.97 -28.05
CA ALA A 18 -3.74 -14.42 -28.91
C ALA A 18 -3.06 -15.47 -29.81
N LEU A 19 -3.28 -16.77 -29.56
CA LEU A 19 -2.78 -17.85 -30.40
C LEU A 19 -3.60 -17.95 -31.70
N PRO A 20 -2.99 -18.41 -32.82
CA PRO A 20 -3.64 -18.44 -34.14
C PRO A 20 -4.70 -19.55 -34.28
N SER A 21 -4.62 -20.62 -33.47
CA SER A 21 -5.51 -21.78 -33.53
C SER A 21 -6.76 -21.61 -32.68
N SER A 22 -7.83 -22.32 -33.02
CA SER A 22 -9.06 -22.32 -32.23
C SER A 22 -8.83 -22.88 -30.82
N ALA A 23 -9.42 -22.21 -29.83
CA ALA A 23 -9.28 -22.56 -28.42
C ALA A 23 -10.32 -23.62 -28.00
N GLN A 24 -9.84 -24.78 -27.55
CA GLN A 24 -10.65 -25.82 -26.95
C GLN A 24 -10.47 -25.80 -25.43
N ARG A 25 -11.56 -25.49 -24.70
CA ARG A 25 -11.52 -25.45 -23.24
C ARG A 25 -11.57 -26.86 -22.66
N GLN A 26 -10.71 -27.10 -21.68
CA GLN A 26 -10.65 -28.31 -20.89
C GLN A 26 -10.62 -27.95 -19.40
N ASP A 27 -10.84 -28.93 -18.53
CA ASP A 27 -10.72 -28.67 -17.09
C ASP A 27 -9.28 -28.31 -16.72
N GLY A 28 -9.09 -27.09 -16.20
CA GLY A 28 -7.78 -26.54 -15.82
C GLY A 28 -6.81 -26.19 -16.96
N ALA A 29 -7.24 -26.23 -18.23
CA ALA A 29 -6.40 -25.90 -19.39
C ALA A 29 -7.19 -25.45 -20.64
N ILE A 30 -6.51 -24.85 -21.61
CA ILE A 30 -7.04 -24.47 -22.92
C ILE A 30 -6.06 -24.97 -23.98
N THR A 31 -6.52 -25.80 -24.92
CA THR A 31 -5.70 -26.30 -26.02
C THR A 31 -5.96 -25.49 -27.28
N CYS A 32 -4.90 -24.97 -27.89
CA CYS A 32 -4.91 -24.23 -29.14
C CYS A 32 -3.90 -24.89 -30.10
N GLY A 33 -4.39 -25.77 -30.97
CA GLY A 33 -3.52 -26.51 -31.89
C GLY A 33 -2.52 -27.41 -31.15
N ASP A 34 -1.22 -27.22 -31.37
CA ASP A 34 -0.13 -27.97 -30.72
C ASP A 34 0.28 -27.41 -29.34
N THR A 35 -0.34 -26.31 -28.94
CA THR A 35 -0.02 -25.55 -27.73
C THR A 35 -1.15 -25.69 -26.72
N THR A 36 -0.82 -26.05 -25.48
CA THR A 36 -1.77 -26.07 -24.38
C THR A 36 -1.39 -25.03 -23.34
N VAL A 37 -2.36 -24.21 -22.94
CA VAL A 37 -2.20 -23.18 -21.91
C VAL A 37 -2.90 -23.66 -20.65
N THR A 38 -2.15 -23.78 -19.56
CA THR A 38 -2.67 -24.04 -18.21
C THR A 38 -2.29 -22.88 -17.29
N TRP A 39 -2.72 -22.92 -16.04
CA TRP A 39 -2.51 -21.83 -15.09
C TRP A 39 -2.34 -22.32 -13.65
N CYS A 40 -1.80 -21.45 -12.84
CA CYS A 40 -1.84 -21.53 -11.39
C CYS A 40 -3.07 -20.79 -10.83
N LEU A 41 -3.25 -20.82 -9.51
CA LEU A 41 -4.36 -20.18 -8.79
C LEU A 41 -3.77 -19.38 -7.61
N GLY A 42 -2.84 -18.48 -7.94
CA GLY A 42 -1.79 -18.06 -7.02
C GLY A 42 -0.82 -19.21 -6.74
N HIS A 43 -0.06 -19.11 -5.65
CA HIS A 43 0.84 -20.18 -5.19
C HIS A 43 0.09 -21.51 -5.09
N LEU A 44 0.56 -22.53 -5.84
CA LEU A 44 0.06 -23.91 -5.77
C LEU A 44 0.79 -24.75 -4.71
N LEU A 45 2.01 -24.33 -4.41
CA LEU A 45 2.90 -24.90 -3.41
C LEU A 45 3.04 -23.91 -2.25
N GLU A 46 3.47 -24.40 -1.09
CA GLU A 46 3.84 -23.58 0.05
C GLU A 46 5.06 -24.20 0.75
N GLN A 47 5.85 -23.39 1.45
CA GLN A 47 6.95 -23.91 2.28
C GLN A 47 6.39 -24.92 3.28
N ALA A 48 7.05 -26.07 3.39
CA ALA A 48 6.57 -27.12 4.29
C ALA A 48 6.58 -26.64 5.75
N ALA A 49 5.65 -27.17 6.55
CA ALA A 49 5.63 -26.91 7.98
C ALA A 49 6.84 -27.59 8.66
N PRO A 50 7.28 -27.11 9.83
CA PRO A 50 8.43 -27.68 10.54
C PRO A 50 8.38 -29.21 10.71
N GLU A 51 7.20 -29.76 11.01
CA GLU A 51 6.99 -31.21 11.19
C GLU A 51 7.22 -32.06 9.93
N ALA A 52 7.31 -31.46 8.75
CA ALA A 52 7.68 -32.15 7.51
C ALA A 52 9.20 -32.38 7.40
N TYR A 53 10.00 -31.61 8.13
CA TYR A 53 11.46 -31.77 8.20
C TYR A 53 11.84 -32.71 9.35
N ASP A 54 11.23 -32.53 10.51
CA ASP A 54 11.37 -33.43 11.67
C ASP A 54 10.03 -33.53 12.41
N PRO A 55 9.40 -34.73 12.53
CA PRO A 55 8.15 -34.92 13.27
C PRO A 55 8.17 -34.37 14.70
N ALA A 56 9.33 -34.30 15.35
CA ALA A 56 9.48 -33.72 16.68
C ALA A 56 9.17 -32.21 16.72
N ASP A 57 9.34 -31.49 15.60
CA ASP A 57 9.02 -30.07 15.48
C ASP A 57 7.51 -29.78 15.42
N LYS A 58 6.67 -30.81 15.44
CA LYS A 58 5.23 -30.64 15.66
C LYS A 58 4.94 -30.09 17.06
N GLN A 59 5.70 -30.51 18.06
CA GLN A 59 5.63 -29.96 19.40
C GLN A 59 6.55 -28.74 19.52
N TRP A 60 6.02 -27.62 19.97
CA TRP A 60 6.80 -26.38 20.08
C TRP A 60 7.66 -26.43 21.35
N ARG A 61 8.97 -26.30 21.17
CA ARG A 61 9.97 -26.33 22.25
C ARG A 61 11.03 -25.27 22.02
N LEU A 62 11.47 -24.58 23.09
CA LEU A 62 12.47 -23.52 23.00
C LEU A 62 13.86 -24.07 22.65
N ASP A 63 14.22 -25.21 23.22
CA ASP A 63 15.53 -25.85 23.03
C ASP A 63 15.76 -26.44 21.62
N ARG A 64 14.71 -26.41 20.77
CA ARG A 64 14.79 -26.80 19.36
C ARG A 64 14.89 -25.62 18.41
N LEU A 65 14.90 -24.37 18.92
CA LEU A 65 15.00 -23.18 18.09
C LEU A 65 16.47 -22.72 17.92
N PRO A 66 16.85 -22.19 16.75
CA PRO A 66 16.04 -22.07 15.53
C PRO A 66 15.91 -23.40 14.78
N ILE A 67 14.73 -23.65 14.22
CA ILE A 67 14.48 -24.68 13.20
C ILE A 67 15.01 -24.17 11.86
N VAL A 68 16.00 -24.88 11.32
CA VAL A 68 16.66 -24.55 10.05
C VAL A 68 16.67 -25.80 9.16
N PRO A 69 15.87 -25.83 8.08
CA PRO A 69 15.88 -26.95 7.14
C PRO A 69 17.25 -27.12 6.48
N SER A 70 17.80 -28.34 6.50
CA SER A 70 19.00 -28.69 5.72
C SER A 70 18.67 -28.81 4.23
N THR A 71 17.49 -29.33 3.91
CA THR A 71 16.93 -29.38 2.54
C THR A 71 15.52 -28.83 2.57
N TRP A 72 15.30 -27.78 1.80
CA TRP A 72 13.98 -27.14 1.70
C TRP A 72 12.98 -28.04 0.97
N GLN A 73 11.78 -28.10 1.53
CA GLN A 73 10.66 -28.88 1.02
C GLN A 73 9.47 -27.96 0.76
N LEU A 74 8.77 -28.21 -0.34
CA LEU A 74 7.52 -27.57 -0.69
C LEU A 74 6.37 -28.58 -0.57
N ALA A 75 5.25 -28.14 -0.01
CA ALA A 75 4.04 -28.93 0.13
C ALA A 75 2.94 -28.43 -0.82
N PRO A 76 2.16 -29.31 -1.48
CA PRO A 76 0.97 -28.91 -2.22
C PRO A 76 -0.08 -28.29 -1.31
N ARG A 77 -0.53 -27.08 -1.64
CA ARG A 77 -1.62 -26.43 -0.91
C ARG A 77 -2.90 -27.25 -1.07
N PRO A 78 -3.70 -27.45 0.01
CA PRO A 78 -4.88 -28.32 -0.05
C PRO A 78 -5.86 -27.97 -1.19
N LYS A 79 -6.12 -26.67 -1.42
CA LYS A 79 -7.02 -26.19 -2.47
C LYS A 79 -6.43 -26.25 -3.88
N ALA A 80 -5.11 -26.44 -4.02
CA ALA A 80 -4.39 -26.43 -5.29
C ALA A 80 -4.19 -27.83 -5.88
N ARG A 81 -4.47 -28.91 -5.11
CA ARG A 81 -4.17 -30.31 -5.51
C ARG A 81 -4.78 -30.71 -6.85
N GLY A 82 -6.00 -30.26 -7.14
CA GLY A 82 -6.68 -30.53 -8.42
C GLY A 82 -5.90 -29.93 -9.60
N GLN A 83 -5.60 -28.64 -9.53
CA GLN A 83 -4.84 -27.95 -10.58
C GLN A 83 -3.42 -28.52 -10.74
N LEU A 84 -2.74 -28.86 -9.64
CA LEU A 84 -1.43 -29.54 -9.70
C LEU A 84 -1.51 -30.90 -10.41
N ALA A 85 -2.61 -31.64 -10.26
CA ALA A 85 -2.81 -32.90 -10.99
C ALA A 85 -2.98 -32.68 -12.49
N VAL A 86 -3.70 -31.62 -12.89
CA VAL A 86 -3.83 -31.21 -14.30
C VAL A 86 -2.46 -30.88 -14.88
N ILE A 87 -1.70 -29.99 -14.22
CA ILE A 87 -0.35 -29.60 -14.67
C ILE A 87 0.57 -30.82 -14.76
N ARG A 88 0.52 -31.73 -13.78
CA ARG A 88 1.32 -32.98 -13.80
C ARG A 88 1.02 -33.85 -15.00
N LYS A 89 -0.24 -33.95 -15.42
CA LYS A 89 -0.63 -34.72 -16.62
C LYS A 89 -0.07 -34.07 -17.88
N LEU A 90 -0.23 -32.75 -18.01
CA LEU A 90 0.17 -32.01 -19.20
C LEU A 90 1.69 -31.91 -19.37
N ILE A 91 2.42 -31.66 -18.28
CA ILE A 91 3.87 -31.43 -18.34
C ILE A 91 4.65 -32.69 -18.77
N LYS A 92 4.12 -33.88 -18.49
CA LYS A 92 4.68 -35.15 -18.98
C LYS A 92 4.60 -35.31 -20.50
N GLN A 93 3.67 -34.61 -21.15
CA GLN A 93 3.46 -34.64 -22.60
C GLN A 93 4.16 -33.47 -23.30
N ALA A 94 4.74 -32.53 -22.53
CA ALA A 94 5.34 -31.31 -23.03
C ALA A 94 6.73 -31.58 -23.62
N LYS A 95 6.94 -31.19 -24.88
CA LYS A 95 8.28 -31.15 -25.50
C LYS A 95 9.05 -29.90 -25.09
N GLU A 96 8.31 -28.83 -24.75
CA GLU A 96 8.82 -27.57 -24.23
C GLU A 96 7.79 -26.96 -23.28
N VAL A 97 8.27 -26.19 -22.30
CA VAL A 97 7.45 -25.43 -21.35
C VAL A 97 7.71 -23.94 -21.51
N VAL A 98 6.65 -23.14 -21.46
CA VAL A 98 6.73 -21.67 -21.42
C VAL A 98 6.21 -21.20 -20.07
N HIS A 99 7.10 -20.62 -19.27
CA HIS A 99 6.80 -19.95 -18.02
C HIS A 99 6.14 -18.59 -18.30
N ALA A 100 4.87 -18.46 -17.96
CA ALA A 100 4.08 -17.23 -18.12
C ALA A 100 3.56 -16.70 -16.77
N GLY A 101 4.36 -16.81 -15.69
CA GLY A 101 4.12 -16.04 -14.48
C GLY A 101 4.22 -14.53 -14.71
N ASP A 102 3.64 -13.71 -13.84
CA ASP A 102 3.73 -12.25 -13.98
C ASP A 102 5.21 -11.80 -14.01
N PRO A 103 5.57 -10.71 -14.72
CA PRO A 103 6.96 -10.31 -14.95
C PRO A 103 7.59 -9.60 -13.73
N ASP A 104 7.53 -10.25 -12.57
CA ASP A 104 8.13 -9.81 -11.30
C ASP A 104 8.78 -11.00 -10.55
N ARG A 105 9.32 -10.74 -9.34
CA ARG A 105 9.92 -11.78 -8.48
C ARG A 105 8.95 -12.89 -8.09
N GLU A 106 7.72 -12.54 -7.71
CA GLU A 106 6.74 -13.52 -7.22
C GLU A 106 6.20 -14.39 -8.35
N GLY A 107 5.92 -13.80 -9.51
CA GLY A 107 5.51 -14.51 -10.71
C GLY A 107 6.59 -15.46 -11.21
N GLN A 108 7.88 -15.08 -11.09
CA GLN A 108 9.01 -15.98 -11.36
C GLN A 108 9.05 -17.16 -10.38
N LEU A 109 8.91 -16.91 -9.07
CA LEU A 109 8.89 -17.97 -8.04
C LEU A 109 7.74 -18.95 -8.27
N LEU A 110 6.54 -18.43 -8.46
CA LEU A 110 5.28 -19.16 -8.45
C LEU A 110 5.23 -20.26 -9.51
N VAL A 111 5.65 -19.96 -10.75
CA VAL A 111 5.64 -20.95 -11.84
C VAL A 111 6.92 -21.78 -11.85
N GLN A 112 8.08 -21.20 -11.52
CA GLN A 112 9.34 -21.95 -11.42
C GLN A 112 9.26 -23.08 -10.39
N GLU A 113 8.72 -22.82 -9.19
CA GLU A 113 8.55 -23.87 -8.16
C GLU A 113 7.66 -25.02 -8.65
N VAL A 114 6.63 -24.72 -9.44
CA VAL A 114 5.77 -25.76 -10.04
C VAL A 114 6.56 -26.60 -11.05
N ILE A 115 7.33 -25.96 -11.93
CA ILE A 115 8.16 -26.66 -12.94
C ILE A 115 9.18 -27.58 -12.24
N GLU A 116 9.85 -27.07 -11.19
CA GLU A 116 10.83 -27.83 -10.40
C GLU A 116 10.18 -28.97 -9.61
N HIS A 117 9.03 -28.72 -8.99
CA HIS A 117 8.27 -29.75 -8.26
C HIS A 117 7.79 -30.88 -9.18
N MET A 118 7.49 -30.58 -10.45
CA MET A 118 7.16 -31.57 -11.47
C MET A 118 8.39 -32.27 -12.07
N LYS A 119 9.61 -31.87 -11.67
CA LYS A 119 10.89 -32.42 -12.13
C LYS A 119 11.04 -32.39 -13.66
N TYR A 120 10.51 -31.36 -14.31
CA TYR A 120 10.67 -31.19 -15.75
C TYR A 120 12.14 -30.92 -16.09
N ARG A 121 12.64 -31.55 -17.17
CA ARG A 121 14.04 -31.46 -17.63
C ARG A 121 14.20 -30.99 -19.07
N GLY A 122 13.09 -30.74 -19.77
CA GLY A 122 13.11 -30.22 -21.13
C GLY A 122 13.35 -28.70 -21.17
N PRO A 123 13.35 -28.11 -22.38
CA PRO A 123 13.58 -26.68 -22.56
C PRO A 123 12.46 -25.84 -21.92
N VAL A 124 12.85 -24.77 -21.24
CA VAL A 124 11.94 -23.81 -20.60
C VAL A 124 12.19 -22.40 -21.16
N GLN A 125 11.15 -21.81 -21.73
CA GLN A 125 11.12 -20.42 -22.18
C GLN A 125 10.36 -19.55 -21.18
N ARG A 126 10.55 -18.24 -21.22
CA ARG A 126 9.88 -17.22 -20.42
C ARG A 126 9.07 -16.30 -21.33
N LEU A 127 7.80 -16.14 -20.99
CA LEU A 127 6.87 -15.22 -21.64
C LEU A 127 6.54 -14.07 -20.68
N LEU A 128 6.94 -12.84 -21.02
CA LEU A 128 6.72 -11.66 -20.20
C LEU A 128 5.51 -10.87 -20.72
N ILE A 129 4.44 -10.81 -19.94
CA ILE A 129 3.20 -10.10 -20.30
C ILE A 129 2.87 -9.09 -19.20
N SER A 130 2.89 -7.80 -19.52
CA SER A 130 2.46 -6.70 -18.65
C SER A 130 1.12 -6.08 -19.07
N ASP A 131 0.66 -6.37 -20.29
CA ASP A 131 -0.64 -5.97 -20.84
C ASP A 131 -1.35 -7.19 -21.46
N LEU A 132 -2.62 -7.38 -21.07
CA LEU A 132 -3.45 -8.49 -21.52
C LEU A 132 -4.13 -8.24 -22.87
N ASN A 133 -3.96 -7.05 -23.47
CA ASN A 133 -4.47 -6.75 -24.80
C ASN A 133 -3.86 -7.68 -25.86
N ARG A 134 -4.69 -8.18 -26.77
CA ARG A 134 -4.28 -9.15 -27.79
C ARG A 134 -3.00 -8.75 -28.56
N PRO A 135 -2.85 -7.50 -29.05
CA PRO A 135 -1.60 -7.09 -29.73
C PRO A 135 -0.36 -7.22 -28.83
N ALA A 136 -0.45 -6.80 -27.56
CA ALA A 136 0.65 -6.89 -26.61
C ALA A 136 1.03 -8.35 -26.31
N VAL A 137 0.03 -9.21 -26.09
CA VAL A 137 0.24 -10.65 -25.87
C VAL A 137 0.84 -11.33 -27.10
N SER A 138 0.37 -11.00 -28.31
CA SER A 138 0.93 -11.54 -29.55
C SER A 138 2.39 -11.13 -29.75
N ARG A 139 2.77 -9.87 -29.45
CA ARG A 139 4.18 -9.43 -29.48
C ARG A 139 5.03 -10.20 -28.46
N ALA A 140 4.52 -10.38 -27.24
CA ALA A 140 5.22 -11.13 -26.19
C ALA A 140 5.43 -12.61 -26.57
N LEU A 141 4.43 -13.25 -27.20
CA LEU A 141 4.53 -14.62 -27.70
C LEU A 141 5.58 -14.78 -28.81
N ALA A 142 5.84 -13.73 -29.59
CA ALA A 142 6.89 -13.73 -30.61
C ALA A 142 8.29 -13.44 -30.05
N ALA A 143 8.39 -12.96 -28.79
CA ALA A 143 9.62 -12.53 -28.15
C ALA A 143 9.96 -13.36 -26.89
N LEU A 144 9.78 -14.68 -26.98
CA LEU A 144 10.14 -15.60 -25.89
C LEU A 144 11.64 -15.53 -25.58
N ARG A 145 11.97 -15.65 -24.30
CA ARG A 145 13.36 -15.66 -23.82
C ARG A 145 13.69 -16.98 -23.11
N PRO A 146 14.96 -17.41 -23.07
CA PRO A 146 15.36 -18.52 -22.21
C PRO A 146 15.00 -18.22 -20.75
N ASN A 147 14.34 -19.17 -20.06
CA ASN A 147 13.98 -18.97 -18.66
C ASN A 147 15.20 -18.95 -17.73
N ALA A 148 16.33 -19.50 -18.17
CA ALA A 148 17.60 -19.46 -17.46
C ALA A 148 18.10 -18.02 -17.19
N ASP A 149 17.79 -17.06 -18.06
CA ASP A 149 18.10 -15.64 -17.87
C ASP A 149 17.50 -15.06 -16.57
N PHE A 150 16.45 -15.70 -16.05
CA PHE A 150 15.68 -15.25 -14.89
C PHE A 150 16.03 -16.05 -13.61
N GLN A 151 17.09 -16.87 -13.66
CA GLN A 151 17.56 -17.61 -12.49
C GLN A 151 17.94 -16.71 -11.30
N PRO A 152 18.63 -15.56 -11.49
CA PRO A 152 18.90 -14.64 -10.38
C PRO A 152 17.62 -14.09 -9.74
N LEU A 153 16.62 -13.78 -10.57
CA LEU A 153 15.31 -13.30 -10.11
C LEU A 153 14.59 -14.36 -9.26
N TYR A 154 14.64 -15.62 -9.71
CA TYR A 154 14.12 -16.77 -8.95
C TYR A 154 14.86 -16.95 -7.61
N GLN A 155 16.19 -16.90 -7.61
CA GLN A 155 17.01 -17.02 -6.40
C GLN A 155 16.66 -15.94 -5.38
N ALA A 156 16.50 -14.68 -5.81
CA ALA A 156 16.07 -13.60 -4.94
C ALA A 156 14.68 -13.86 -4.34
N ALA A 157 13.70 -14.26 -5.16
CA ALA A 157 12.35 -14.53 -4.67
C ALA A 157 12.32 -15.72 -3.69
N GLN A 158 13.08 -16.78 -3.98
CA GLN A 158 13.20 -17.96 -3.13
C GLN A 158 13.90 -17.62 -1.81
N ALA A 159 14.98 -16.83 -1.85
CA ALA A 159 15.69 -16.35 -0.67
C ALA A 159 14.75 -15.54 0.24
N ARG A 160 13.92 -14.66 -0.33
CA ARG A 160 12.89 -13.92 0.41
C ARG A 160 11.90 -14.85 1.10
N ALA A 161 11.31 -15.78 0.37
CA ALA A 161 10.29 -16.69 0.92
C ALA A 161 10.85 -17.55 2.07
N ARG A 162 12.07 -18.06 1.92
CA ARG A 162 12.80 -18.82 2.95
C ARG A 162 13.15 -17.95 4.16
N ALA A 163 13.58 -16.72 3.93
CA ALA A 163 13.93 -15.80 5.01
C ALA A 163 12.72 -15.41 5.84
N ASP A 164 11.60 -15.10 5.19
CA ASP A 164 10.33 -14.82 5.87
C ASP A 164 9.82 -16.04 6.65
N TRP A 165 10.01 -17.26 6.13
CA TRP A 165 9.69 -18.50 6.85
C TRP A 165 10.57 -18.69 8.08
N LEU A 166 11.91 -18.61 7.93
CA LEU A 166 12.87 -18.77 9.03
C LEU A 166 12.59 -17.78 10.15
N TYR A 167 12.44 -16.50 9.80
CA TYR A 167 12.23 -15.42 10.75
C TYR A 167 10.85 -15.53 11.42
N GLY A 168 9.80 -15.70 10.62
CA GLY A 168 8.43 -15.76 11.11
C GLY A 168 8.15 -16.96 12.00
N ILE A 169 8.56 -18.16 11.58
CA ILE A 169 8.32 -19.40 12.34
C ILE A 169 9.09 -19.38 13.66
N ASN A 170 10.39 -19.10 13.61
CA ASN A 170 11.24 -19.20 14.80
C ASN A 170 10.90 -18.14 15.84
N LEU A 171 10.77 -16.87 15.45
CA LEU A 171 10.42 -15.81 16.40
C LEU A 171 8.98 -15.97 16.92
N THR A 172 8.02 -16.40 16.08
CA THR A 172 6.66 -16.66 16.58
C THR A 172 6.65 -17.79 17.62
N ARG A 173 7.38 -18.90 17.37
CA ARG A 173 7.48 -20.00 18.33
C ARG A 173 8.16 -19.56 19.63
N ALA A 174 9.28 -18.86 19.53
CA ALA A 174 10.04 -18.38 20.69
C ALA A 174 9.21 -17.47 21.59
N TRP A 175 8.60 -16.40 21.04
CA TRP A 175 7.81 -15.48 21.85
C TRP A 175 6.50 -16.09 22.32
N THR A 176 5.88 -16.99 21.56
CA THR A 176 4.68 -17.72 22.05
C THR A 176 5.00 -18.61 23.25
N LEU A 177 6.08 -19.40 23.19
CA LEU A 177 6.48 -20.28 24.30
C LEU A 177 6.92 -19.47 25.53
N THR A 178 7.67 -18.40 25.32
CA THR A 178 8.05 -17.43 26.36
C THR A 178 6.80 -16.76 26.97
N GLY A 179 5.81 -16.44 26.14
CA GLY A 179 4.50 -15.92 26.56
C GLY A 179 3.76 -16.88 27.47
N ARG A 180 3.75 -18.17 27.15
CA ARG A 180 3.14 -19.19 28.02
C ARG A 180 3.83 -19.26 29.38
N GLN A 181 5.16 -19.22 29.42
CA GLN A 181 5.92 -19.13 30.68
C GLN A 181 5.61 -17.84 31.46
N ALA A 182 5.26 -16.76 30.76
CA ALA A 182 4.83 -15.49 31.33
C ALA A 182 3.33 -15.46 31.74
N GLY A 183 2.55 -16.51 31.50
CA GLY A 183 1.12 -16.59 31.81
C GLY A 183 0.17 -16.19 30.68
N HIS A 184 0.64 -16.17 29.43
CA HIS A 184 -0.16 -15.88 28.24
C HIS A 184 -0.32 -17.11 27.34
N ASP A 185 -1.55 -17.61 27.19
CA ASP A 185 -1.83 -18.83 26.41
C ASP A 185 -2.02 -18.60 24.90
N GLY A 186 -2.09 -17.34 24.46
CA GLY A 186 -2.27 -16.96 23.06
C GLY A 186 -0.99 -17.06 22.21
N VAL A 187 -1.17 -16.95 20.90
CA VAL A 187 -0.04 -16.89 19.95
C VAL A 187 0.52 -15.47 19.89
N LEU A 188 1.84 -15.34 20.06
CA LEU A 188 2.59 -14.11 19.86
C LEU A 188 3.31 -14.19 18.50
N SER A 189 2.61 -13.82 17.43
CA SER A 189 3.14 -13.83 16.07
C SER A 189 4.09 -12.66 15.83
N VAL A 190 5.28 -13.00 15.36
CA VAL A 190 6.35 -12.07 15.00
C VAL A 190 6.68 -12.28 13.53
N GLY A 191 6.88 -11.20 12.79
CA GLY A 191 7.27 -11.29 11.39
C GLY A 191 7.82 -9.97 10.88
N ARG A 192 8.69 -10.07 9.87
CA ARG A 192 9.44 -8.94 9.31
C ARG A 192 8.57 -7.74 8.93
N VAL A 193 7.36 -7.97 8.43
CA VAL A 193 6.46 -6.90 7.99
C VAL A 193 5.40 -6.56 9.04
N GLN A 194 4.72 -7.57 9.61
CA GLN A 194 3.62 -7.34 10.57
C GLN A 194 4.11 -6.62 11.84
N THR A 195 5.31 -6.95 12.31
CA THR A 195 5.80 -6.45 13.61
C THR A 195 6.26 -4.99 13.53
N PRO A 196 6.97 -4.53 12.48
CA PRO A 196 7.21 -3.10 12.31
C PRO A 196 5.94 -2.28 12.06
N VAL A 197 4.93 -2.82 11.37
CA VAL A 197 3.61 -2.16 11.24
C VAL A 197 2.96 -1.96 12.61
N LEU A 198 2.96 -2.99 13.47
CA LEU A 198 2.49 -2.86 14.85
C LEU A 198 3.32 -1.83 15.63
N GLY A 199 4.65 -1.85 15.45
CA GLY A 199 5.57 -0.89 16.06
C GLY A 199 5.26 0.57 15.72
N LEU A 200 4.88 0.88 14.48
CA LEU A 200 4.46 2.23 14.08
C LEU A 200 3.26 2.70 14.89
N ILE A 201 2.26 1.84 15.06
CA ILE A 201 1.03 2.18 15.77
C ILE A 201 1.30 2.33 17.26
N VAL A 202 2.07 1.42 17.86
CA VAL A 202 2.45 1.52 19.29
C VAL A 202 3.23 2.81 19.55
N ARG A 203 4.19 3.18 18.70
CA ARG A 203 4.92 4.45 18.83
C ARG A 203 4.01 5.67 18.68
N ARG A 204 3.07 5.66 17.72
CA ARG A 204 2.07 6.72 17.56
C ARG A 204 1.16 6.84 18.78
N ASP A 205 0.67 5.72 19.30
CA ASP A 205 -0.22 5.70 20.47
C ASP A 205 0.50 6.16 21.75
N ASN A 206 1.78 5.78 21.92
CA ASN A 206 2.61 6.32 22.99
C ASN A 206 2.81 7.83 22.84
N ALA A 207 3.15 8.31 21.65
CA ALA A 207 3.29 9.74 21.38
C ALA A 207 2.00 10.54 21.63
N ILE A 208 0.83 9.94 21.43
CA ILE A 208 -0.46 10.55 21.77
C ILE A 208 -0.68 10.59 23.28
N ARG A 209 -0.41 9.47 23.96
CA ARG A 209 -0.61 9.34 25.41
C ARG A 209 0.31 10.26 26.19
N ASP A 210 1.58 10.30 25.81
CA ASP A 210 2.63 11.01 26.53
C ASP A 210 2.69 12.50 26.12
N PHE A 211 1.81 12.94 25.23
CA PHE A 211 1.73 14.32 24.77
C PHE A 211 1.18 15.22 25.87
N VAL A 212 1.95 16.24 26.25
CA VAL A 212 1.51 17.32 27.11
C VAL A 212 1.17 18.52 26.22
N PRO A 213 -0.09 18.96 26.19
CA PRO A 213 -0.45 20.16 25.46
C PRO A 213 0.19 21.40 26.10
N HIS A 214 0.66 22.30 25.25
CA HIS A 214 1.27 23.57 25.66
C HIS A 214 0.53 24.71 24.97
N PRO A 215 0.24 25.83 25.67
CA PRO A 215 -0.33 26.99 25.03
C PRO A 215 0.69 27.66 24.10
N PHE A 216 0.20 28.29 23.04
CA PHE A 216 0.96 29.16 22.17
C PHE A 216 0.09 30.33 21.71
N TYR A 217 0.75 31.46 21.42
CA TYR A 217 0.09 32.77 21.35
C TYR A 217 0.29 33.46 20.00
N PRO A 218 -0.44 33.07 18.94
CA PRO A 218 -0.31 33.74 17.66
C PRO A 218 -0.98 35.12 17.71
N LEU A 219 -0.21 36.14 17.35
CA LEU A 219 -0.68 37.52 17.19
C LEU A 219 -1.12 37.75 15.74
N TRP A 220 -2.33 38.25 15.56
CA TRP A 220 -2.81 38.74 14.27
C TRP A 220 -2.97 40.26 14.26
N VAL A 221 -2.90 40.84 13.08
CA VAL A 221 -3.19 42.25 12.81
C VAL A 221 -4.04 42.36 11.55
N ASP A 222 -5.10 43.17 11.61
CA ASP A 222 -5.89 43.57 10.45
C ASP A 222 -5.28 44.86 9.87
N LEU A 223 -4.85 44.78 8.61
CA LEU A 223 -4.15 45.84 7.90
C LEU A 223 -5.06 46.46 6.85
N LYS A 224 -5.12 47.79 6.83
CA LYS A 224 -5.57 48.57 5.68
C LYS A 224 -4.40 48.74 4.71
N VAL A 225 -4.62 48.35 3.46
CA VAL A 225 -3.67 48.51 2.34
C VAL A 225 -4.29 49.42 1.27
N ALA A 226 -3.57 49.73 0.18
CA ALA A 226 -4.07 50.65 -0.83
C ALA A 226 -5.42 50.19 -1.43
N GLN A 227 -5.60 48.86 -1.59
CA GLN A 227 -6.78 48.27 -2.21
C GLN A 227 -7.52 47.29 -1.30
N GLY A 228 -7.86 47.72 -0.09
CA GLY A 228 -8.76 46.98 0.81
C GLY A 228 -8.13 46.66 2.15
N GLN A 229 -8.50 45.52 2.71
CA GLN A 229 -8.07 45.08 4.04
C GLN A 229 -7.72 43.59 4.02
N LEU A 230 -6.79 43.19 4.89
CA LEU A 230 -6.41 41.80 5.07
C LEU A 230 -5.94 41.53 6.50
N ARG A 231 -5.93 40.26 6.89
CA ARG A 231 -5.32 39.81 8.14
C ARG A 231 -3.93 39.24 7.91
N ALA A 232 -2.96 39.70 8.69
CA ALA A 232 -1.60 39.18 8.73
C ALA A 232 -1.27 38.63 10.13
N TRP A 233 -0.32 37.70 10.20
CA TRP A 233 0.11 37.03 11.42
C TRP A 233 1.56 37.36 11.75
N TRP A 234 1.83 37.69 13.00
CA TRP A 234 3.19 37.99 13.44
C TRP A 234 4.13 36.80 13.21
N ALA A 235 5.29 37.08 12.64
CA ALA A 235 6.39 36.16 12.47
C ALA A 235 7.48 36.53 13.49
N PRO A 236 7.40 36.03 14.73
CA PRO A 236 8.32 36.42 15.79
C PRO A 236 9.77 36.01 15.46
N LYS A 237 10.71 36.89 15.80
CA LYS A 237 12.15 36.66 15.62
C LYS A 237 12.69 35.64 16.63
N ALA A 238 13.84 35.04 16.33
CA ALA A 238 14.45 33.98 17.13
C ALA A 238 14.83 34.35 18.59
N HIS A 239 14.88 35.64 18.94
CA HIS A 239 15.12 36.07 20.33
C HIS A 239 13.86 35.99 21.20
N GLN A 240 12.68 35.78 20.59
CA GLN A 240 11.43 35.55 21.31
C GLN A 240 11.40 34.14 21.91
N PRO A 241 10.61 33.90 22.97
CA PRO A 241 10.42 32.57 23.53
C PRO A 241 9.58 31.73 22.56
N LEU A 242 10.26 30.95 21.72
CA LEU A 242 9.67 30.10 20.69
C LEU A 242 9.88 28.62 21.00
N ASP A 243 8.93 27.78 20.59
CA ASP A 243 9.15 26.34 20.54
C ASP A 243 9.88 25.89 19.26
N ASP A 244 10.09 24.58 19.13
CA ASP A 244 10.74 23.93 17.99
C ASP A 244 10.01 24.11 16.65
N GLN A 245 8.75 24.55 16.67
CA GLN A 245 7.95 24.87 15.49
C GLN A 245 7.87 26.38 15.22
N GLY A 246 8.59 27.20 16.00
CA GLY A 246 8.61 28.65 15.88
C GLY A 246 7.34 29.32 16.42
N ARG A 247 6.58 28.66 17.30
CA ARG A 247 5.39 29.22 17.93
C ARG A 247 5.76 29.92 19.22
N LEU A 248 5.17 31.10 19.47
CA LEU A 248 5.40 31.87 20.68
C LEU A 248 4.78 31.19 21.90
N ILE A 249 5.59 30.88 22.91
CA ILE A 249 5.16 30.17 24.13
C ILE A 249 4.99 31.07 25.36
N ASP A 250 5.39 32.34 25.27
CA ASP A 250 5.08 33.37 26.27
C ASP A 250 4.15 34.41 25.65
N ARG A 251 3.09 34.77 26.37
CA ARG A 251 2.09 35.71 25.89
C ARG A 251 2.58 37.16 25.94
N ALA A 252 3.44 37.51 26.89
CA ALA A 252 3.79 38.90 27.19
C ALA A 252 4.36 39.67 25.99
N PRO A 253 5.26 39.12 25.15
CA PRO A 253 5.74 39.81 23.95
C PRO A 253 4.63 40.11 22.93
N ALA A 254 3.69 39.18 22.76
CA ALA A 254 2.57 39.36 21.85
C ALA A 254 1.60 40.43 22.36
N ASP A 255 1.28 40.44 23.66
CA ASP A 255 0.41 41.46 24.26
C ASP A 255 1.04 42.86 24.20
N ALA A 256 2.35 42.97 24.49
CA ALA A 256 3.09 44.23 24.41
C ALA A 256 3.14 44.81 22.99
N LEU A 257 3.28 43.95 21.97
CA LEU A 257 3.23 44.36 20.58
C LEU A 257 1.80 44.70 20.14
N ALA A 258 0.81 43.88 20.54
CA ALA A 258 -0.60 44.12 20.24
C ALA A 258 -1.11 45.47 20.73
N ALA A 259 -0.66 45.92 21.90
CA ALA A 259 -1.03 47.23 22.45
C ALA A 259 -0.52 48.43 21.63
N GLN A 260 0.57 48.25 20.88
CA GLN A 260 1.21 49.31 20.08
C GLN A 260 0.74 49.31 18.62
N LEU A 261 0.12 48.23 18.16
CA LEU A 261 -0.28 48.08 16.75
C LEU A 261 -1.43 49.01 16.31
N PRO A 262 -2.49 49.29 17.09
CA PRO A 262 -3.59 50.14 16.62
C PRO A 262 -3.12 51.51 16.12
N GLY A 263 -3.39 51.81 14.84
CA GLY A 263 -2.98 53.05 14.19
C GLY A 263 -1.53 53.09 13.70
N ALA A 264 -0.70 52.09 14.04
CA ALA A 264 0.67 52.00 13.57
C ALA A 264 0.71 51.90 12.03
N THR A 265 1.66 52.61 11.43
CA THR A 265 1.93 52.56 9.99
C THR A 265 3.12 51.66 9.72
N GLY A 266 3.12 51.04 8.56
CA GLY A 266 4.26 50.29 8.06
C GLY A 266 4.19 50.11 6.56
N GLU A 267 4.90 49.12 6.05
CA GLU A 267 5.00 48.88 4.61
C GLU A 267 5.00 47.39 4.28
N LEU A 268 4.61 47.07 3.04
CA LEU A 268 4.80 45.75 2.46
C LEU A 268 6.28 45.54 2.08
N SER A 269 7.06 44.97 3.00
CA SER A 269 8.51 44.78 2.82
C SER A 269 8.85 43.68 1.81
N GLN A 270 8.04 42.61 1.73
CA GLN A 270 8.23 41.54 0.76
C GLN A 270 6.90 41.07 0.16
N LEU A 271 6.88 40.90 -1.16
CA LEU A 271 5.73 40.38 -1.89
C LEU A 271 6.19 39.28 -2.86
N GLU A 272 5.73 38.05 -2.63
CA GLU A 272 5.89 36.95 -3.58
C GLU A 272 4.54 36.65 -4.23
N GLN A 273 4.48 36.83 -5.55
CA GLN A 273 3.32 36.48 -6.36
C GLN A 273 3.74 35.43 -7.39
N GLN A 274 3.02 34.32 -7.41
CA GLN A 274 3.34 33.23 -8.32
C GLN A 274 2.10 32.54 -8.86
N GLU A 275 2.05 32.39 -10.18
CA GLU A 275 1.17 31.42 -10.80
C GLU A 275 1.74 30.01 -10.59
N LYS A 276 0.96 29.13 -9.97
CA LYS A 276 1.27 27.72 -9.85
C LYS A 276 0.39 26.89 -10.76
N ARG A 277 0.99 25.84 -11.32
CA ARG A 277 0.30 24.81 -12.09
C ARG A 277 0.39 23.48 -11.35
N GLN A 278 -0.75 22.85 -11.09
CA GLN A 278 -0.82 21.51 -10.52
C GLN A 278 -1.40 20.54 -11.56
N ALA A 279 -0.55 19.64 -12.05
CA ALA A 279 -0.96 18.55 -12.93
C ALA A 279 -2.03 17.66 -12.26
N PRO A 280 -2.90 17.01 -13.05
CA PRO A 280 -3.87 16.06 -12.51
C PRO A 280 -3.18 14.94 -11.71
N PRO A 281 -3.82 14.42 -10.64
CA PRO A 281 -3.32 13.24 -9.95
C PRO A 281 -3.21 12.08 -10.93
N LEU A 282 -2.11 11.33 -10.86
CA LEU A 282 -1.94 10.13 -11.69
C LEU A 282 -3.07 9.11 -11.45
N PRO A 283 -3.30 8.20 -12.41
CA PRO A 283 -4.09 6.99 -12.20
C PRO A 283 -3.70 6.21 -10.94
N TYR A 284 -4.58 5.31 -10.54
CA TYR A 284 -4.44 4.60 -9.27
C TYR A 284 -3.52 3.40 -9.36
N SER A 285 -2.58 3.32 -8.41
CA SER A 285 -2.19 2.04 -7.82
C SER A 285 -3.23 1.61 -6.78
N LEU A 286 -3.19 0.35 -6.34
CA LEU A 286 -4.14 -0.16 -5.34
C LEU A 286 -4.10 0.64 -4.03
N SER A 287 -2.93 0.95 -3.50
CA SER A 287 -2.74 1.68 -2.26
C SER A 287 -3.21 3.13 -2.39
N ALA A 288 -2.98 3.77 -3.54
CA ALA A 288 -3.50 5.10 -3.80
C ALA A 288 -5.04 5.11 -3.85
N LEU A 289 -5.65 4.06 -4.43
CA LEU A 289 -7.10 3.86 -4.42
C LEU A 289 -7.63 3.58 -3.02
N GLN A 290 -6.97 2.71 -2.25
CA GLN A 290 -7.31 2.40 -0.86
C GLN A 290 -7.32 3.65 0.01
N VAL A 291 -6.32 4.53 -0.14
CA VAL A 291 -6.23 5.79 0.59
C VAL A 291 -7.41 6.73 0.24
N ASP A 292 -7.73 6.91 -1.05
CA ASP A 292 -8.83 7.80 -1.44
C ASP A 292 -10.21 7.21 -1.07
N ALA A 293 -10.40 5.90 -1.25
CA ALA A 293 -11.62 5.20 -0.89
C ALA A 293 -11.88 5.21 0.62
N ALA A 294 -10.84 5.03 1.43
CA ALA A 294 -10.94 5.17 2.89
C ALA A 294 -11.32 6.60 3.30
N ARG A 295 -10.71 7.62 2.67
CA ARG A 295 -11.01 9.03 2.95
C ARG A 295 -12.46 9.41 2.59
N ARG A 296 -12.95 8.95 1.44
CA ARG A 296 -14.25 9.34 0.89
C ARG A 296 -15.41 8.51 1.39
N HIS A 297 -15.18 7.21 1.57
CA HIS A 297 -16.25 6.24 1.83
C HIS A 297 -16.02 5.41 3.10
N GLY A 298 -14.94 5.67 3.87
CA GLY A 298 -14.66 4.95 5.11
C GLY A 298 -14.33 3.46 4.91
N LEU A 299 -13.97 3.05 3.70
CA LEU A 299 -13.70 1.65 3.38
C LEU A 299 -12.32 1.22 3.92
N SER A 300 -12.24 0.02 4.50
CA SER A 300 -10.95 -0.57 4.88
C SER A 300 -10.14 -0.97 3.64
N ALA A 301 -8.82 -1.08 3.80
CA ALA A 301 -7.94 -1.47 2.70
C ALA A 301 -8.30 -2.84 2.11
N GLN A 302 -8.68 -3.81 2.96
CA GLN A 302 -9.09 -5.14 2.53
C GLN A 302 -10.42 -5.12 1.76
N MET A 303 -11.40 -4.33 2.21
CA MET A 303 -12.68 -4.21 1.51
C MET A 303 -12.49 -3.66 0.10
N VAL A 304 -11.63 -2.64 -0.07
CA VAL A 304 -11.29 -2.09 -1.39
C VAL A 304 -10.63 -3.15 -2.28
N LEU A 305 -9.66 -3.92 -1.76
CA LEU A 305 -9.03 -5.00 -2.51
C LEU A 305 -10.07 -6.03 -2.96
N ASP A 306 -10.94 -6.50 -2.07
CA ASP A 306 -11.98 -7.49 -2.39
C ASP A 306 -12.98 -6.97 -3.44
N VAL A 307 -13.35 -5.69 -3.35
CA VAL A 307 -14.20 -5.01 -4.35
C VAL A 307 -13.50 -4.96 -5.70
N CYS A 308 -12.23 -4.54 -5.73
CA CYS A 308 -11.47 -4.49 -6.97
C CYS A 308 -11.27 -5.89 -7.59
N GLN A 309 -11.11 -6.94 -6.78
CA GLN A 309 -11.07 -8.32 -7.28
C GLN A 309 -12.37 -8.70 -8.00
N ARG A 310 -13.54 -8.38 -7.42
CA ARG A 310 -14.83 -8.62 -8.08
C ARG A 310 -15.00 -7.79 -9.35
N LEU A 311 -14.64 -6.49 -9.32
CA LEU A 311 -14.68 -5.62 -10.49
C LEU A 311 -13.79 -6.15 -11.63
N TYR A 312 -12.64 -6.76 -11.31
CA TYR A 312 -11.70 -7.34 -12.27
C TYR A 312 -12.14 -8.71 -12.79
N GLU A 313 -12.38 -9.68 -11.90
CA GLU A 313 -12.58 -11.09 -12.28
C GLU A 313 -14.02 -11.41 -12.71
N GLN A 314 -14.99 -10.93 -11.92
CA GLN A 314 -16.41 -11.21 -12.13
C GLN A 314 -17.00 -10.25 -13.16
N HIS A 315 -16.88 -8.94 -12.90
CA HIS A 315 -17.54 -7.92 -13.72
C HIS A 315 -16.73 -7.53 -14.97
N LYS A 316 -15.40 -7.71 -14.93
CA LYS A 316 -14.45 -7.33 -16.00
C LYS A 316 -14.51 -5.84 -16.37
N LEU A 317 -14.74 -4.98 -15.38
CA LEU A 317 -14.89 -3.54 -15.55
C LEU A 317 -13.58 -2.78 -15.39
N ILE A 318 -12.60 -3.33 -14.68
CA ILE A 318 -11.30 -2.71 -14.42
C ILE A 318 -10.16 -3.63 -14.82
N THR A 319 -8.97 -3.07 -14.99
CA THR A 319 -7.72 -3.79 -15.20
C THR A 319 -7.18 -4.39 -13.90
N TYR A 320 -6.02 -5.07 -13.96
CA TYR A 320 -5.49 -5.82 -12.84
C TYR A 320 -5.35 -4.97 -11.56
N PRO A 321 -6.02 -5.34 -10.46
CA PRO A 321 -6.22 -4.44 -9.33
C PRO A 321 -5.14 -4.48 -8.26
N ARG A 322 -4.10 -5.31 -8.38
CA ARG A 322 -2.99 -5.41 -7.40
C ARG A 322 -1.73 -4.71 -7.89
N SER A 323 -1.88 -3.74 -8.78
CA SER A 323 -0.79 -2.95 -9.34
C SER A 323 -0.32 -1.87 -8.38
N ASP A 324 1.00 -1.75 -8.23
CA ASP A 324 1.71 -0.66 -7.56
C ASP A 324 1.97 0.54 -8.49
N CYS A 325 1.82 0.34 -9.81
CA CYS A 325 2.08 1.34 -10.82
C CYS A 325 0.99 2.43 -10.87
N ARG A 326 1.40 3.66 -11.20
CA ARG A 326 0.52 4.82 -11.40
C ARG A 326 0.54 5.36 -12.83
N TYR A 327 1.17 4.65 -13.76
CA TYR A 327 1.30 5.01 -15.16
C TYR A 327 0.54 4.02 -16.06
N LEU A 328 0.21 4.43 -17.26
CA LEU A 328 -0.47 3.66 -18.29
C LEU A 328 0.45 3.49 -19.51
N PRO A 329 0.33 2.39 -20.26
CA PRO A 329 1.09 2.21 -21.49
C PRO A 329 0.69 3.26 -22.53
N GLU A 330 1.65 3.69 -23.34
CA GLU A 330 1.40 4.70 -24.39
C GLU A 330 0.42 4.18 -25.44
N GLU A 331 0.42 2.87 -25.71
CA GLU A 331 -0.50 2.24 -26.66
C GLU A 331 -1.98 2.25 -26.21
N HIS A 332 -2.26 2.55 -24.94
CA HIS A 332 -3.63 2.68 -24.44
C HIS A 332 -4.23 4.05 -24.77
N LEU A 333 -3.40 5.07 -25.04
CA LEU A 333 -3.86 6.45 -25.27
C LEU A 333 -4.84 6.57 -26.45
N PRO A 334 -4.58 5.99 -27.64
CA PRO A 334 -5.53 6.06 -28.76
C PRO A 334 -6.88 5.36 -28.46
N LEU A 335 -6.91 4.43 -27.50
CA LEU A 335 -8.11 3.69 -27.11
C LEU A 335 -8.88 4.35 -25.97
N ALA A 336 -8.26 5.32 -25.29
CA ALA A 336 -8.78 5.87 -24.03
C ALA A 336 -10.14 6.55 -24.18
N GLN A 337 -10.37 7.27 -25.29
CA GLN A 337 -11.68 7.89 -25.56
C GLN A 337 -12.79 6.84 -25.63
N ARG A 338 -12.59 5.77 -26.43
CA ARG A 338 -13.56 4.68 -26.53
C ARG A 338 -13.80 4.00 -25.18
N SER A 339 -12.71 3.70 -24.45
CA SER A 339 -12.81 3.04 -23.15
C SER A 339 -13.52 3.89 -22.11
N LEU A 340 -13.24 5.19 -22.03
CA LEU A 340 -13.92 6.08 -21.09
C LEU A 340 -15.39 6.28 -21.48
N THR A 341 -15.71 6.47 -22.76
CA THR A 341 -17.10 6.55 -23.23
C THR A 341 -17.92 5.33 -22.83
N GLY A 342 -17.39 4.12 -23.07
CA GLY A 342 -18.06 2.89 -22.67
C GLY A 342 -18.21 2.76 -21.15
N ALA A 343 -17.18 3.10 -20.38
CA ALA A 343 -17.21 3.03 -18.92
C ALA A 343 -18.22 4.02 -18.29
N CYS A 344 -18.48 5.16 -18.94
CA CYS A 344 -19.37 6.20 -18.44
C CYS A 344 -20.84 5.99 -18.82
N GLN A 345 -21.15 5.10 -19.77
CA GLN A 345 -22.45 5.03 -20.45
C GLN A 345 -23.68 5.03 -19.53
N ASN A 346 -23.62 4.28 -18.43
CA ASN A 346 -24.77 4.02 -17.55
C ASN A 346 -24.72 4.80 -16.23
N ASP A 347 -23.85 5.81 -16.09
CA ASP A 347 -23.67 6.53 -14.83
C ASP A 347 -23.64 8.05 -15.05
N ASP A 348 -24.64 8.77 -14.52
CA ASP A 348 -24.82 10.22 -14.76
C ASP A 348 -23.62 11.06 -14.33
N THR A 349 -23.02 10.71 -13.19
CA THR A 349 -21.85 11.43 -12.68
C THR A 349 -20.66 11.23 -13.62
N LEU A 350 -20.44 10.00 -14.09
CA LEU A 350 -19.37 9.72 -15.04
C LEU A 350 -19.62 10.39 -16.41
N ARG A 351 -20.85 10.42 -16.91
CA ARG A 351 -21.21 11.13 -18.15
C ARG A 351 -20.94 12.63 -18.05
N GLN A 352 -21.32 13.24 -16.92
CA GLN A 352 -21.06 14.66 -16.68
C GLN A 352 -19.56 14.96 -16.70
N TRP A 353 -18.73 14.11 -16.08
CA TRP A 353 -17.27 14.26 -16.13
C TRP A 353 -16.73 14.02 -17.54
N LEU A 354 -17.27 13.06 -18.29
CA LEU A 354 -16.81 12.78 -19.65
C LEU A 354 -16.99 13.99 -20.58
N ASN A 355 -18.09 14.72 -20.42
CA ASN A 355 -18.38 15.92 -21.21
C ASN A 355 -17.35 17.04 -21.05
N GLY A 356 -16.61 17.06 -19.92
CA GLY A 356 -15.55 18.05 -19.68
C GLY A 356 -14.15 17.59 -20.08
N ALA A 357 -14.00 16.36 -20.61
CA ALA A 357 -12.71 15.81 -21.00
C ALA A 357 -12.28 16.29 -22.39
N ASP A 358 -11.01 16.69 -22.52
CA ASP A 358 -10.36 17.04 -23.78
C ASP A 358 -9.35 15.94 -24.15
N PHE A 359 -9.73 15.12 -25.13
CA PHE A 359 -8.94 13.99 -25.61
C PHE A 359 -7.74 14.40 -26.48
N SER A 360 -7.57 15.68 -26.80
CA SER A 360 -6.34 16.18 -27.41
C SER A 360 -5.19 16.31 -26.40
N LEU A 361 -5.51 16.32 -25.10
CA LEU A 361 -4.52 16.41 -24.03
C LEU A 361 -3.80 15.09 -23.78
N ARG A 362 -2.50 15.18 -23.55
CA ARG A 362 -1.64 14.08 -23.11
C ARG A 362 -0.96 14.42 -21.80
N SER A 363 -1.39 13.80 -20.70
CA SER A 363 -0.71 13.93 -19.41
C SER A 363 0.55 13.06 -19.33
N LYS A 364 1.35 13.24 -18.28
CA LYS A 364 2.53 12.41 -17.99
C LYS A 364 2.20 10.96 -17.59
N ALA A 365 0.92 10.60 -17.44
CA ALA A 365 0.50 9.26 -17.05
C ALA A 365 0.81 8.20 -18.13
N TRP A 366 0.87 8.60 -19.40
CA TRP A 366 1.15 7.73 -20.54
C TRP A 366 2.66 7.61 -20.76
N ASN A 367 3.28 6.57 -20.20
CA ASN A 367 4.73 6.44 -20.19
C ASN A 367 5.18 4.98 -19.98
N ASP A 368 5.61 4.32 -21.06
CA ASP A 368 6.04 2.92 -21.03
C ASP A 368 7.25 2.68 -20.12
N LYS A 369 8.13 3.68 -19.95
CA LYS A 369 9.33 3.56 -19.10
C LYS A 369 9.01 3.52 -17.61
N GLN A 370 7.80 3.92 -17.23
CA GLN A 370 7.32 3.93 -15.84
C GLN A 370 6.33 2.78 -15.56
N VAL A 371 6.02 1.98 -16.57
CA VAL A 371 5.19 0.77 -16.43
C VAL A 371 6.11 -0.40 -16.08
N GLY A 372 5.88 -1.00 -14.91
CA GLY A 372 6.61 -2.19 -14.45
C GLY A 372 5.92 -3.47 -14.91
N ALA A 373 5.76 -4.42 -14.00
CA ALA A 373 5.06 -5.67 -14.30
C ALA A 373 3.58 -5.47 -14.64
N HIS A 374 3.00 -4.40 -14.11
CA HIS A 374 1.62 -3.98 -14.34
C HIS A 374 1.58 -2.47 -14.57
N HIS A 375 0.49 -2.01 -15.18
CA HIS A 375 0.15 -0.60 -15.29
C HIS A 375 -0.91 -0.21 -14.26
N ALA A 376 -1.24 1.07 -14.16
CA ALA A 376 -2.25 1.58 -13.24
C ALA A 376 -3.63 0.96 -13.46
N ILE A 377 -4.43 0.94 -12.41
CA ILE A 377 -5.82 0.47 -12.42
C ILE A 377 -6.66 1.43 -13.27
N ALA A 378 -7.27 0.90 -14.33
CA ALA A 378 -8.04 1.65 -15.32
C ALA A 378 -9.32 0.89 -15.70
N PRO A 379 -10.36 1.58 -16.23
CA PRO A 379 -11.53 0.89 -16.75
C PRO A 379 -11.22 0.15 -18.05
N THR A 380 -11.85 -1.00 -18.27
CA THR A 380 -11.72 -1.78 -19.53
C THR A 380 -12.53 -1.19 -20.69
N GLY A 381 -13.47 -0.28 -20.38
CA GLY A 381 -14.43 0.27 -21.31
C GLY A 381 -15.69 -0.54 -21.51
N LYS A 382 -15.80 -1.70 -20.86
CA LYS A 382 -17.07 -2.40 -20.73
C LYS A 382 -18.06 -1.51 -19.94
N PRO A 383 -19.28 -1.27 -20.46
CA PRO A 383 -20.31 -0.57 -19.70
C PRO A 383 -20.64 -1.30 -18.40
N ALA A 384 -20.69 -0.55 -17.30
CA ALA A 384 -21.09 -1.08 -16.00
C ALA A 384 -22.60 -1.34 -15.98
N ASP A 385 -23.01 -2.55 -15.60
CA ASP A 385 -24.40 -2.83 -15.25
C ASP A 385 -24.61 -2.47 -13.78
N LEU A 386 -25.14 -1.27 -13.54
CA LEU A 386 -25.34 -0.76 -12.19
C LEU A 386 -26.31 -1.59 -11.36
N SER A 387 -27.19 -2.40 -11.99
CA SER A 387 -28.11 -3.28 -11.27
C SER A 387 -27.41 -4.47 -10.61
N GLN A 388 -26.24 -4.86 -11.13
CA GLN A 388 -25.43 -5.98 -10.66
C GLN A 388 -24.29 -5.54 -9.72
N LEU A 389 -24.06 -4.23 -9.59
CA LEU A 389 -23.05 -3.68 -8.70
C LEU A 389 -23.67 -3.32 -7.35
N SER A 390 -22.99 -3.73 -6.27
CA SER A 390 -23.24 -3.14 -4.96
C SER A 390 -22.89 -1.64 -4.97
N ALA A 391 -23.49 -0.87 -4.06
CA ALA A 391 -23.15 0.55 -3.90
C ALA A 391 -21.64 0.79 -3.69
N THR A 392 -20.97 -0.12 -2.97
CA THR A 392 -19.52 -0.02 -2.75
C THR A 392 -18.72 -0.27 -4.03
N GLU A 393 -19.13 -1.25 -4.85
CA GLU A 393 -18.51 -1.48 -6.17
C GLU A 393 -18.71 -0.28 -7.10
N GLY A 394 -19.90 0.31 -7.12
CA GLY A 394 -20.18 1.54 -7.87
C GLY A 394 -19.28 2.70 -7.43
N HIS A 395 -19.15 2.94 -6.13
CA HIS A 395 -18.26 3.98 -5.61
C HIS A 395 -16.80 3.77 -6.03
N VAL A 396 -16.26 2.56 -5.83
CA VAL A 396 -14.86 2.25 -6.18
C VAL A 396 -14.63 2.34 -7.69
N PHE A 397 -15.56 1.85 -8.50
CA PHE A 397 -15.49 1.96 -9.96
C PHE A 397 -15.45 3.44 -10.40
N ARG A 398 -16.31 4.30 -9.86
CA ARG A 398 -16.30 5.73 -10.16
C ARG A 398 -14.97 6.40 -9.83
N LEU A 399 -14.33 6.03 -8.70
CA LEU A 399 -13.01 6.56 -8.35
C LEU A 399 -11.95 6.19 -9.40
N ILE A 400 -11.94 4.94 -9.86
CA ILE A 400 -11.02 4.45 -10.89
C ILE A 400 -11.22 5.22 -12.20
N VAL A 401 -12.46 5.30 -12.68
CA VAL A 401 -12.80 6.00 -13.92
C VAL A 401 -12.43 7.48 -13.83
N ARG A 402 -12.78 8.16 -12.72
CA ARG A 402 -12.43 9.57 -12.46
C ARG A 402 -10.95 9.85 -12.61
N ASN A 403 -10.10 9.02 -12.02
CA ASN A 403 -8.65 9.28 -12.02
C ASN A 403 -8.01 9.05 -13.40
N VAL A 404 -8.53 8.13 -14.22
CA VAL A 404 -8.09 8.01 -15.62
C VAL A 404 -8.63 9.18 -16.44
N MET A 405 -9.88 9.59 -16.23
CA MET A 405 -10.49 10.72 -16.91
C MET A 405 -9.82 12.06 -16.60
N ALA A 406 -9.30 12.25 -15.38
CA ALA A 406 -8.53 13.42 -15.00
C ALA A 406 -7.27 13.64 -15.87
N GLN A 407 -6.79 12.62 -16.59
CA GLN A 407 -5.64 12.75 -17.50
C GLN A 407 -5.98 13.54 -18.77
N PHE A 408 -7.27 13.76 -19.04
CA PHE A 408 -7.83 14.54 -20.15
C PHE A 408 -8.39 15.89 -19.69
N TYR A 409 -7.93 16.38 -18.53
CA TYR A 409 -8.27 17.69 -18.00
C TYR A 409 -7.02 18.56 -17.90
N ARG A 410 -7.19 19.88 -18.05
CA ARG A 410 -6.11 20.85 -17.89
C ARG A 410 -5.57 20.86 -16.45
N PRO A 411 -4.29 21.21 -16.24
CA PRO A 411 -3.76 21.46 -14.90
C PRO A 411 -4.57 22.53 -14.16
N LEU A 412 -4.74 22.38 -12.85
CA LEU A 412 -5.24 23.45 -11.99
C LEU A 412 -4.23 24.60 -12.02
N ARG A 413 -4.70 25.82 -12.30
CA ARG A 413 -3.90 27.05 -12.20
C ARG A 413 -4.39 27.88 -11.03
N THR A 414 -3.47 28.25 -10.15
CA THR A 414 -3.74 29.12 -9.00
C THR A 414 -2.78 30.27 -8.97
N PHE A 415 -3.23 31.44 -8.54
CA PHE A 415 -2.38 32.56 -8.18
C PHE A 415 -2.17 32.53 -6.67
N GLU A 416 -0.93 32.32 -6.22
CA GLU A 416 -0.58 32.38 -4.81
C GLU A 416 0.13 33.69 -4.49
N VAL A 417 -0.34 34.37 -3.45
CA VAL A 417 0.26 35.60 -2.92
C VAL A 417 0.78 35.28 -1.52
N LYS A 418 2.04 35.61 -1.26
CA LYS A 418 2.59 35.71 0.10
C LYS A 418 3.09 37.14 0.30
N ALA A 419 2.66 37.76 1.37
CA ALA A 419 3.00 39.13 1.72
C ALA A 419 3.63 39.15 3.11
N GLU A 420 4.74 39.86 3.27
CA GLU A 420 5.34 40.18 4.56
C GLU A 420 5.35 41.70 4.73
N PHE A 421 4.71 42.17 5.79
CA PHE A 421 4.63 43.57 6.16
C PHE A 421 5.57 43.84 7.34
N THR A 422 6.19 45.01 7.35
CA THR A 422 6.99 45.48 8.49
C THR A 422 6.24 46.59 9.21
N LEU A 423 5.87 46.36 10.47
CA LEU A 423 5.27 47.36 11.37
C LEU A 423 6.05 47.34 12.67
N LEU A 424 6.45 48.51 13.18
CA LEU A 424 7.21 48.62 14.45
C LEU A 424 8.48 47.75 14.47
N ASN A 425 9.17 47.65 13.33
CA ASN A 425 10.33 46.78 13.10
C ASN A 425 10.05 45.27 13.23
N GLU A 426 8.79 44.85 13.23
CA GLU A 426 8.36 43.45 13.34
C GLU A 426 7.66 42.97 12.05
N ALA A 427 7.82 41.69 11.74
CA ALA A 427 7.34 41.09 10.49
C ALA A 427 5.96 40.44 10.66
N PHE A 428 5.03 40.72 9.73
CA PHE A 428 3.69 40.16 9.71
C PHE A 428 3.39 39.52 8.36
N ARG A 429 2.97 38.25 8.35
CA ARG A 429 2.79 37.45 7.14
C ARG A 429 1.32 37.20 6.82
N ALA A 430 0.95 37.41 5.57
CA ALA A 430 -0.34 37.03 5.02
C ALA A 430 -0.15 36.13 3.79
N ARG A 431 -1.08 35.20 3.57
CA ARG A 431 -1.10 34.35 2.38
C ARG A 431 -2.50 34.28 1.80
N GLY A 432 -2.58 34.42 0.48
CA GLY A 432 -3.81 34.22 -0.27
C GLY A 432 -3.63 33.29 -1.44
N GLN A 433 -4.75 32.74 -1.90
CA GLN A 433 -4.80 31.95 -3.12
C GLN A 433 -6.08 32.27 -3.89
N SER A 434 -5.99 32.39 -5.20
CA SER A 434 -7.16 32.40 -6.10
C SER A 434 -7.00 31.32 -7.17
N ILE A 435 -8.12 30.72 -7.59
CA ILE A 435 -8.14 29.84 -8.76
C ILE A 435 -8.20 30.70 -10.02
N LEU A 436 -7.24 30.51 -10.92
CA LEU A 436 -7.25 31.10 -12.26
C LEU A 436 -7.94 30.18 -13.27
N ASP A 437 -7.67 28.87 -13.19
CA ASP A 437 -8.33 27.84 -14.00
C ASP A 437 -8.50 26.59 -13.12
N PRO A 438 -9.73 26.13 -12.85
CA PRO A 438 -9.95 24.97 -11.99
C PRO A 438 -9.41 23.66 -12.60
N GLY A 439 -9.25 23.57 -13.93
CA GLY A 439 -8.70 22.39 -14.59
C GLY A 439 -9.40 21.09 -14.16
N TRP A 440 -8.63 20.10 -13.73
CA TRP A 440 -9.11 18.79 -13.24
C TRP A 440 -9.85 18.85 -11.89
N LYS A 441 -9.76 19.96 -11.15
CA LYS A 441 -10.28 20.08 -9.77
C LYS A 441 -11.77 19.73 -9.61
N PRO A 442 -12.69 20.08 -10.54
CA PRO A 442 -14.13 19.80 -10.41
C PRO A 442 -14.47 18.31 -10.32
N LEU A 443 -13.58 17.42 -10.79
CA LEU A 443 -13.74 15.98 -10.62
C LEU A 443 -13.65 15.53 -9.15
N PHE A 444 -13.06 16.36 -8.29
CA PHE A 444 -12.76 16.04 -6.90
C PHE A 444 -13.51 17.00 -5.97
N THR A 445 -14.16 16.46 -4.94
CA THR A 445 -14.72 17.29 -3.84
C THR A 445 -13.68 18.28 -3.32
N THR A 446 -14.04 19.57 -3.34
CA THR A 446 -13.24 20.69 -2.87
C THR A 446 -13.12 20.66 -1.35
N ARG A 447 -11.94 21.02 -0.84
CA ARG A 447 -11.75 21.43 0.56
C ARG A 447 -11.92 22.94 0.63
N GLU A 448 -12.04 23.49 1.83
CA GLU A 448 -11.92 24.93 2.07
C GLU A 448 -10.63 25.46 1.42
N GLU A 449 -10.78 26.50 0.61
CA GLU A 449 -9.69 27.16 -0.10
C GLU A 449 -9.19 28.34 0.71
N THR A 450 -7.89 28.62 0.66
CA THR A 450 -7.36 29.85 1.26
C THR A 450 -7.95 31.03 0.50
N PRO A 451 -8.58 32.00 1.18
CA PRO A 451 -9.19 33.14 0.49
C PRO A 451 -8.14 33.96 -0.26
N PRO A 452 -8.52 34.68 -1.33
CA PRO A 452 -7.61 35.60 -1.99
C PRO A 452 -7.24 36.77 -1.07
N LEU A 453 -6.06 37.33 -1.26
CA LEU A 453 -5.70 38.65 -0.72
C LEU A 453 -6.13 39.74 -1.71
N PRO A 454 -6.36 40.99 -1.25
CA PRO A 454 -6.52 42.13 -2.14
C PRO A 454 -5.28 42.31 -3.05
N PRO A 455 -5.38 43.08 -4.14
CA PRO A 455 -4.21 43.48 -4.93
C PRO A 455 -3.18 44.20 -4.05
N LEU A 456 -1.91 43.81 -4.18
CA LEU A 456 -0.80 44.36 -3.39
C LEU A 456 0.34 44.83 -4.31
N THR A 457 1.06 45.87 -3.89
CA THR A 457 2.25 46.42 -4.55
C THR A 457 3.40 46.51 -3.56
N GLN A 458 4.56 45.93 -3.88
CA GLN A 458 5.71 45.95 -2.98
C GLN A 458 6.10 47.38 -2.60
N GLY A 459 6.38 47.61 -1.31
CA GLY A 459 6.66 48.93 -0.74
C GLY A 459 5.42 49.80 -0.48
N GLU A 460 4.19 49.31 -0.73
CA GLU A 460 3.00 50.08 -0.39
C GLU A 460 2.87 50.28 1.12
N ALA A 461 2.35 51.44 1.51
CA ALA A 461 2.06 51.73 2.90
C ALA A 461 0.86 50.90 3.39
N CYS A 462 0.92 50.47 4.65
CA CYS A 462 -0.18 49.85 5.35
C CYS A 462 -0.42 50.53 6.70
N GLN A 463 -1.65 50.41 7.21
CA GLN A 463 -2.03 50.90 8.53
C GLN A 463 -2.73 49.79 9.30
N ALA A 464 -2.32 49.55 10.53
CA ALA A 464 -2.98 48.60 11.41
C ALA A 464 -4.31 49.18 11.93
N LEU A 465 -5.40 48.45 11.69
CA LEU A 465 -6.76 48.79 12.11
C LEU A 465 -7.10 48.19 13.48
N GLY A 466 -6.61 46.99 13.73
CA GLY A 466 -6.82 46.25 14.97
C GLY A 466 -5.88 45.06 15.05
N ALA A 467 -5.60 44.59 16.26
CA ALA A 467 -4.74 43.44 16.50
C ALA A 467 -5.30 42.62 17.66
N GLY A 468 -4.91 41.35 17.73
CA GLY A 468 -5.31 40.48 18.82
C GLY A 468 -4.37 39.30 18.99
N VAL A 469 -4.19 38.90 20.23
CA VAL A 469 -3.46 37.69 20.60
C VAL A 469 -4.47 36.57 20.82
N GLU A 470 -4.37 35.53 20.01
CA GLU A 470 -5.13 34.30 20.25
C GLU A 470 -4.38 33.42 21.25
N GLU A 471 -5.13 32.62 21.99
CA GLU A 471 -4.57 31.55 22.80
C GLU A 471 -4.96 30.22 22.15
N LYS A 472 -3.96 29.48 21.69
CA LYS A 472 -4.13 28.15 21.10
C LYS A 472 -3.33 27.14 21.89
N GLU A 473 -3.69 25.87 21.70
CA GLU A 473 -3.02 24.76 22.35
C GLU A 473 -2.45 23.81 21.31
N THR A 474 -1.23 23.32 21.55
CA THR A 474 -0.64 22.27 20.72
C THR A 474 -1.48 21.00 20.80
N ARG A 475 -1.54 20.24 19.71
CA ARG A 475 -2.35 19.01 19.63
C ARG A 475 -1.47 17.78 19.46
N PRO A 476 -1.84 16.63 20.06
CA PRO A 476 -1.13 15.38 19.83
C PRO A 476 -1.23 14.97 18.35
N PRO A 477 -0.31 14.12 17.86
CA PRO A 477 -0.41 13.60 16.51
C PRO A 477 -1.68 12.75 16.35
N GLU A 478 -2.33 12.79 15.18
CA GLU A 478 -3.53 11.99 14.94
C GLU A 478 -3.23 10.48 14.98
N PRO A 479 -4.11 9.64 15.55
CA PRO A 479 -3.94 8.19 15.50
C PRO A 479 -4.00 7.68 14.05
N PHE A 480 -3.38 6.53 13.79
CA PHE A 480 -3.44 5.95 12.47
C PHE A 480 -4.88 5.49 12.14
N THR A 481 -5.36 5.83 10.96
CA THR A 481 -6.49 5.19 10.26
C THR A 481 -5.96 4.20 9.20
N ASP A 482 -6.80 3.33 8.64
CA ASP A 482 -6.44 2.46 7.50
C ASP A 482 -5.74 3.27 6.37
N ALA A 483 -6.28 4.43 5.98
CA ALA A 483 -5.69 5.31 4.97
C ALA A 483 -4.29 5.80 5.36
N SER A 484 -4.16 6.38 6.56
CA SER A 484 -2.88 6.95 6.99
C SER A 484 -1.82 5.88 7.25
N LEU A 485 -2.22 4.66 7.65
CA LEU A 485 -1.31 3.54 7.86
C LEU A 485 -0.82 2.96 6.54
N ILE A 486 -1.70 2.74 5.55
CA ILE A 486 -1.28 2.35 4.19
C ILE A 486 -0.31 3.39 3.62
N LYS A 487 -0.64 4.69 3.76
CA LYS A 487 0.26 5.77 3.34
C LYS A 487 1.60 5.74 4.08
N ALA A 488 1.61 5.40 5.37
CA ALA A 488 2.83 5.26 6.15
C ALA A 488 3.65 4.05 5.70
N MET A 489 3.02 2.91 5.40
CA MET A 489 3.69 1.72 4.88
C MET A 489 4.32 1.97 3.50
N MET A 490 3.63 2.69 2.60
CA MET A 490 4.19 3.12 1.31
C MET A 490 5.39 4.05 1.47
N ASN A 491 5.34 4.95 2.46
CA ASN A 491 6.35 6.00 2.67
C ASN A 491 7.16 5.72 3.94
N ILE A 492 7.46 4.45 4.21
CA ILE A 492 8.00 4.02 5.49
C ILE A 492 9.37 4.64 5.79
N GLY A 493 10.13 5.02 4.76
CA GLY A 493 11.39 5.77 4.91
C GLY A 493 11.25 7.12 5.62
N ARG A 494 10.04 7.69 5.76
CA ARG A 494 9.83 8.89 6.59
C ARG A 494 9.97 8.64 8.10
N TYR A 495 9.96 7.38 8.51
CA TYR A 495 10.07 6.94 9.90
C TYR A 495 11.44 6.29 10.17
N VAL A 496 12.42 6.59 9.31
CA VAL A 496 13.79 6.06 9.38
C VAL A 496 14.75 7.24 9.32
N ASP A 497 15.70 7.25 10.26
CA ASP A 497 16.68 8.33 10.38
C ASP A 497 17.84 8.17 9.39
N ASP A 498 18.27 6.93 9.14
CA ASP A 498 19.36 6.62 8.21
C ASP A 498 18.99 7.02 6.75
N PRO A 499 19.76 7.93 6.10
CA PRO A 499 19.48 8.40 4.75
C PRO A 499 19.52 7.31 3.66
N GLU A 500 20.44 6.36 3.77
CA GLU A 500 20.62 5.26 2.80
C GLU A 500 19.48 4.25 2.93
N VAL A 501 19.12 3.88 4.17
CA VAL A 501 17.96 3.02 4.45
C VAL A 501 16.67 3.68 3.94
N ARG A 502 16.51 4.99 4.17
CA ARG A 502 15.38 5.77 3.65
C ARG A 502 15.32 5.82 2.13
N ARG A 503 16.46 5.87 1.44
CA ARG A 503 16.53 5.81 -0.03
C ARG A 503 16.02 4.47 -0.53
N THR A 504 16.55 3.36 -0.01
CA THR A 504 16.10 2.01 -0.35
C THR A 504 14.61 1.81 -0.17
N LEU A 505 14.06 2.22 0.97
CA LEU A 505 12.63 2.03 1.26
C LEU A 505 11.73 2.80 0.30
N ARG A 506 12.21 3.92 -0.27
CA ARG A 506 11.50 4.63 -1.35
C ARG A 506 11.55 3.86 -2.67
N ASP A 507 12.66 3.19 -2.95
CA ASP A 507 12.88 2.47 -4.20
C ASP A 507 12.29 1.05 -4.22
N THR A 508 11.87 0.51 -3.07
CA THR A 508 11.44 -0.90 -2.88
C THR A 508 9.97 -1.04 -2.47
N ASP A 509 9.16 -0.02 -2.78
CA ASP A 509 7.72 -0.02 -2.54
C ASP A 509 7.36 -0.04 -1.03
N GLY A 510 8.28 0.41 -0.17
CA GLY A 510 8.07 0.53 1.27
C GLY A 510 7.90 -0.79 2.02
N LEU A 511 7.04 -0.80 3.04
CA LEU A 511 6.87 -1.94 3.96
C LEU A 511 5.71 -2.86 3.53
N GLY A 512 6.07 -4.02 3.00
CA GLY A 512 5.12 -4.98 2.42
C GLY A 512 4.73 -4.62 0.98
N THR A 513 4.39 -5.63 0.18
CA THR A 513 3.97 -5.43 -1.21
C THR A 513 2.55 -4.92 -1.30
N GLU A 514 2.20 -4.26 -2.41
CA GLU A 514 0.88 -3.72 -2.70
C GLU A 514 -0.28 -4.69 -2.35
N ALA A 515 -0.13 -5.97 -2.71
CA ALA A 515 -1.14 -7.01 -2.48
C ALA A 515 -1.25 -7.49 -1.02
N THR A 516 -0.25 -7.22 -0.17
CA THR A 516 -0.16 -7.82 1.18
C THR A 516 -0.45 -6.84 2.31
N ARG A 517 -0.30 -5.52 2.10
CA ARG A 517 -0.46 -4.51 3.16
C ARG A 517 -1.83 -4.59 3.86
N ALA A 518 -2.91 -4.72 3.10
CA ALA A 518 -4.25 -4.88 3.65
C ALA A 518 -4.39 -6.14 4.52
N GLY A 519 -3.91 -7.28 4.03
CA GLY A 519 -3.95 -8.55 4.75
C GLY A 519 -3.12 -8.55 6.04
N ILE A 520 -2.00 -7.81 6.06
CA ILE A 520 -1.18 -7.62 7.26
C ILE A 520 -1.95 -6.84 8.33
N ILE A 521 -2.63 -5.76 7.97
CA ILE A 521 -3.45 -4.99 8.91
C ILE A 521 -4.55 -5.86 9.49
N GLU A 522 -5.27 -6.63 8.64
CA GLU A 522 -6.30 -7.55 9.14
C GLU A 522 -5.72 -8.66 10.02
N THR A 523 -4.53 -9.16 9.71
CA THR A 523 -3.84 -10.16 10.54
C THR A 523 -3.57 -9.60 11.94
N LEU A 524 -3.06 -8.37 12.04
CA LEU A 524 -2.80 -7.72 13.33
C LEU A 524 -4.07 -7.49 14.15
N VAL A 525 -5.20 -7.18 13.49
CA VAL A 525 -6.51 -7.09 14.14
C VAL A 525 -7.01 -8.46 14.60
N GLN A 526 -6.93 -9.49 13.74
CA GLN A 526 -7.36 -10.86 14.06
C GLN A 526 -6.54 -11.49 15.19
N ARG A 527 -5.25 -11.16 15.28
CA ARG A 527 -4.36 -11.58 16.38
C ARG A 527 -4.62 -10.83 17.68
N GLY A 528 -5.51 -9.84 17.66
CA GLY A 528 -5.84 -9.03 18.82
C GLY A 528 -4.71 -8.07 19.21
N TYR A 529 -3.78 -7.74 18.32
CA TYR A 529 -2.77 -6.71 18.58
C TYR A 529 -3.31 -5.32 18.32
N LEU A 530 -4.23 -5.19 17.37
CA LEU A 530 -4.88 -3.93 17.02
C LEU A 530 -6.40 -4.03 17.19
N VAL A 531 -7.03 -2.88 17.40
CA VAL A 531 -8.48 -2.71 17.36
C VAL A 531 -8.83 -1.49 16.52
N ARG A 532 -9.95 -1.58 15.78
CA ARG A 532 -10.57 -0.44 15.11
C ARG A 532 -11.55 0.22 16.07
N LYS A 533 -11.20 1.41 16.57
CA LYS A 533 -12.06 2.26 17.40
C LYS A 533 -12.55 3.40 16.52
N GLN A 534 -13.81 3.33 16.12
CA GLN A 534 -14.35 4.18 15.04
C GLN A 534 -13.49 4.04 13.77
N LYS A 535 -12.81 5.11 13.33
CA LYS A 535 -11.90 5.11 12.17
C LYS A 535 -10.42 4.91 12.54
N ALA A 536 -10.08 4.93 13.83
CA ALA A 536 -8.71 4.83 14.31
C ALA A 536 -8.32 3.37 14.58
N LEU A 537 -7.13 2.99 14.13
CA LEU A 537 -6.40 1.78 14.51
C LEU A 537 -5.58 2.09 15.76
N ARG A 538 -5.88 1.37 16.84
CA ARG A 538 -5.21 1.52 18.14
C ARG A 538 -4.55 0.23 18.55
N ALA A 539 -3.39 0.33 19.18
CA ALA A 539 -2.72 -0.79 19.81
C ALA A 539 -3.53 -1.27 21.03
N THR A 540 -3.67 -2.57 21.14
CA THR A 540 -4.19 -3.20 22.36
C THR A 540 -3.08 -3.32 23.40
N LYS A 541 -3.45 -3.60 24.65
CA LYS A 541 -2.46 -3.96 25.69
C LYS A 541 -1.52 -5.08 25.25
N LEU A 542 -2.04 -6.10 24.55
CA LEU A 542 -1.26 -7.21 24.04
C LEU A 542 -0.26 -6.76 22.96
N GLY A 543 -0.70 -5.93 22.02
CA GLY A 543 0.15 -5.39 20.96
C GLY A 543 1.29 -4.54 21.53
N SER A 544 0.97 -3.64 22.46
CA SER A 544 1.95 -2.81 23.16
C SER A 544 2.94 -3.64 23.97
N ALA A 545 2.45 -4.66 24.72
CA ALA A 545 3.29 -5.55 25.51
C ALA A 545 4.28 -6.33 24.63
N LEU A 546 3.82 -6.85 23.49
CA LEU A 546 4.66 -7.57 22.55
C LEU A 546 5.78 -6.66 22.01
N ILE A 547 5.45 -5.44 21.56
CA ILE A 547 6.47 -4.49 21.06
C ILE A 547 7.47 -4.11 22.16
N ALA A 548 7.02 -3.89 23.39
CA ALA A 548 7.92 -3.59 24.52
C ALA A 548 8.83 -4.77 24.90
N ALA A 549 8.36 -6.01 24.73
CA ALA A 549 9.14 -7.21 25.02
C ALA A 549 10.17 -7.55 23.95
N LEU A 550 9.90 -7.22 22.68
CA LEU A 550 10.79 -7.49 21.55
C LEU A 550 12.06 -6.60 21.57
N PRO A 551 13.16 -7.04 20.92
CA PRO A 551 14.26 -6.15 20.56
C PRO A 551 13.77 -5.04 19.62
N SER A 552 14.29 -3.83 19.79
CA SER A 552 13.87 -2.65 18.99
C SER A 552 13.96 -2.93 17.48
N ALA A 553 15.05 -3.55 17.04
CA ALA A 553 15.34 -3.91 15.65
C ALA A 553 14.33 -4.89 15.00
N VAL A 554 13.40 -5.49 15.76
CA VAL A 554 12.31 -6.32 15.24
C VAL A 554 11.05 -5.50 14.96
N SER A 555 10.91 -4.34 15.63
CA SER A 555 9.74 -3.45 15.60
C SER A 555 9.92 -2.23 14.69
N THR A 556 11.06 -2.13 14.01
CA THR A 556 11.45 -1.02 13.16
C THR A 556 11.69 -1.52 11.72
N PRO A 557 11.54 -0.66 10.69
CA PRO A 557 11.50 -1.10 9.29
C PRO A 557 12.88 -1.32 8.65
N GLU A 558 13.99 -0.98 9.31
CA GLU A 558 15.34 -0.97 8.75
C GLU A 558 15.76 -2.36 8.29
N ARG A 559 15.42 -3.41 9.05
CA ARG A 559 15.70 -4.80 8.65
C ARG A 559 14.99 -5.17 7.34
N THR A 560 13.77 -4.68 7.14
CA THR A 560 13.05 -4.89 5.87
C THR A 560 13.80 -4.21 4.73
N ALA A 561 14.27 -2.98 4.93
CA ALA A 561 15.03 -2.27 3.92
C ALA A 561 16.31 -3.01 3.52
N LEU A 562 17.10 -3.42 4.52
CA LEU A 562 18.36 -4.13 4.30
C LEU A 562 18.14 -5.43 3.52
N TRP A 563 17.09 -6.18 3.85
CA TRP A 563 16.75 -7.39 3.10
C TRP A 563 16.37 -7.06 1.66
N GLU A 564 15.53 -6.05 1.41
CA GLU A 564 15.17 -5.71 0.04
C GLU A 564 16.37 -5.19 -0.79
N GLN A 565 17.37 -4.52 -0.17
CA GLN A 565 18.65 -4.19 -0.85
C GLN A 565 19.37 -5.46 -1.27
N ARG A 566 19.59 -6.39 -0.34
CA ARG A 566 20.31 -7.64 -0.61
C ARG A 566 19.57 -8.52 -1.62
N LEU A 567 18.25 -8.61 -1.51
CA LEU A 567 17.43 -9.35 -2.47
C LEU A 567 17.45 -8.71 -3.87
N ARG A 568 17.53 -7.38 -3.98
CA ARG A 568 17.78 -6.70 -5.26
C ARG A 568 19.17 -7.03 -5.80
N ALA A 569 20.20 -6.95 -4.96
CA ALA A 569 21.56 -7.30 -5.35
C ALA A 569 21.67 -8.76 -5.82
N ILE A 570 20.99 -9.71 -5.18
CA ILE A 570 20.90 -11.10 -5.66
C ILE A 570 20.26 -11.17 -7.05
N ALA A 571 19.16 -10.46 -7.27
CA ALA A 571 18.49 -10.43 -8.59
C ALA A 571 19.37 -9.79 -9.68
N GLU A 572 20.25 -8.86 -9.30
CA GLU A 572 21.21 -8.17 -10.17
C GLU A 572 22.58 -8.88 -10.24
N GLN A 573 22.73 -10.05 -9.60
CA GLN A 573 23.97 -10.83 -9.53
C GLN A 573 25.15 -10.09 -8.85
N GLN A 574 24.85 -9.22 -7.89
CA GLN A 574 25.80 -8.43 -7.10
C GLN A 574 25.93 -8.92 -5.64
N ASP A 575 25.12 -9.90 -5.21
CA ASP A 575 25.19 -10.55 -3.90
C ASP A 575 24.82 -12.04 -4.05
N ASP A 576 25.23 -12.87 -3.10
CA ASP A 576 24.99 -14.32 -3.10
C ASP A 576 23.85 -14.70 -2.14
N ALA A 577 22.96 -15.57 -2.62
CA ALA A 577 21.80 -16.02 -1.85
C ALA A 577 22.19 -16.82 -0.60
N ASN A 578 23.28 -17.60 -0.65
CA ASN A 578 23.75 -18.34 0.53
C ASN A 578 24.36 -17.37 1.55
N ALA A 579 25.18 -16.41 1.11
CA ALA A 579 25.72 -15.37 2.00
C ALA A 579 24.60 -14.58 2.70
N PHE A 580 23.51 -14.28 1.99
CA PHE A 580 22.31 -13.69 2.58
C PHE A 580 21.67 -14.58 3.65
N GLN A 581 21.50 -15.87 3.35
CA GLN A 581 20.91 -16.82 4.30
C GLN A 581 21.81 -17.04 5.54
N HIS A 582 23.13 -17.06 5.40
CA HIS A 582 24.04 -17.21 6.53
C HIS A 582 23.95 -16.01 7.49
N ALA A 583 24.02 -14.79 6.97
CA ALA A 583 23.88 -13.57 7.76
C ALA A 583 22.50 -13.50 8.46
N LEU A 584 21.43 -13.92 7.78
CA LEU A 584 20.11 -14.05 8.38
C LEU A 584 20.10 -15.01 9.57
N LEU A 585 20.73 -16.17 9.45
CA LEU A 585 20.73 -17.18 10.51
C LEU A 585 21.52 -16.73 11.73
N GLU A 586 22.63 -16.02 11.51
CA GLU A 586 23.41 -15.41 12.59
C GLU A 586 22.56 -14.39 13.36
N ASP A 587 21.94 -13.45 12.65
CA ASP A 587 21.03 -12.46 13.24
C ASP A 587 19.84 -13.12 13.94
N LEU A 588 19.21 -14.13 13.35
CA LEU A 588 18.10 -14.87 13.96
C LEU A 588 18.51 -15.53 15.28
N ARG A 589 19.70 -16.15 15.33
CA ARG A 589 20.23 -16.74 16.58
C ARG A 589 20.42 -15.66 17.64
N GLY A 590 20.99 -14.51 17.27
CA GLY A 590 21.12 -13.36 18.16
C GLY A 590 19.78 -12.83 18.67
N LEU A 591 18.75 -12.76 17.84
CA LEU A 591 17.42 -12.34 18.28
C LEU A 591 16.79 -13.32 19.27
N LEU A 592 16.96 -14.63 19.06
CA LEU A 592 16.37 -15.66 19.93
C LEU A 592 16.90 -15.62 21.36
N THR A 593 18.14 -15.15 21.59
CA THR A 593 18.70 -14.99 22.95
C THR A 593 17.97 -13.92 23.77
N HIS A 594 17.21 -13.03 23.12
CA HIS A 594 16.45 -11.96 23.78
C HIS A 594 15.04 -12.40 24.22
N SER A 595 14.68 -13.68 24.03
CA SER A 595 13.41 -14.21 24.52
C SER A 595 13.44 -14.38 26.04
N ASP A 596 12.79 -13.47 26.76
CA ASP A 596 12.80 -13.38 28.23
C ASP A 596 11.37 -13.35 28.78
N ALA A 597 11.02 -14.39 29.57
CA ALA A 597 9.70 -14.54 30.17
C ALA A 597 9.43 -13.50 31.28
N GLY A 598 10.45 -13.08 32.03
CA GLY A 598 10.34 -12.03 33.03
C GLY A 598 10.09 -10.66 32.40
N LYS A 599 10.82 -10.32 31.34
CA LYS A 599 10.58 -9.10 30.54
C LYS A 599 9.18 -9.11 29.96
N LEU A 600 8.76 -10.21 29.34
CA LEU A 600 7.43 -10.33 28.74
C LEU A 600 6.31 -10.25 29.79
N ARG A 601 6.47 -10.90 30.95
CA ARG A 601 5.52 -10.80 32.07
C ARG A 601 5.38 -9.35 32.54
N ARG A 602 6.49 -8.65 32.76
CA ARG A 602 6.46 -7.22 33.11
C ARG A 602 5.73 -6.39 32.06
N SER A 603 6.08 -6.57 30.78
CA SER A 603 5.41 -5.87 29.68
C SER A 603 3.92 -6.16 29.61
N LEU A 604 3.47 -7.40 29.82
CA LEU A 604 2.05 -7.76 29.84
C LEU A 604 1.27 -7.08 30.97
N HIS A 605 1.91 -6.85 32.13
CA HIS A 605 1.28 -6.17 33.27
C HIS A 605 1.29 -4.64 33.12
N THR A 606 2.36 -4.05 32.60
CA THR A 606 2.53 -2.58 32.54
C THR A 606 2.03 -1.97 31.24
N ALA A 607 1.88 -2.77 30.17
CA ALA A 607 1.48 -2.25 28.87
C ALA A 607 0.11 -1.59 28.91
N GLN A 608 0.07 -0.40 28.33
CA GLN A 608 -1.14 0.35 28.10
C GLN A 608 -1.62 0.15 26.66
N GLY A 609 -2.91 0.38 26.44
CA GLY A 609 -3.56 0.19 25.16
C GLY A 609 -5.03 -0.15 25.34
N GLU A 610 -5.74 -0.23 24.23
CA GLU A 610 -7.16 -0.57 24.25
C GLU A 610 -7.36 -2.04 24.70
N THR A 611 -8.53 -2.35 25.25
CA THR A 611 -8.94 -3.73 25.49
C THR A 611 -9.20 -4.41 24.15
N GLY A 612 -8.55 -5.55 23.90
CA GLY A 612 -8.78 -6.30 22.66
C GLY A 612 -10.25 -6.65 22.50
N GLY A 613 -10.81 -6.40 21.32
CA GLY A 613 -12.13 -6.92 20.99
C GLY A 613 -12.05 -8.44 20.99
N VAL A 614 -12.83 -9.10 21.86
CA VAL A 614 -12.95 -10.57 21.81
C VAL A 614 -13.46 -10.91 20.42
N ALA A 615 -12.59 -11.48 19.57
CA ALA A 615 -13.03 -12.07 18.33
C ALA A 615 -14.09 -13.12 18.72
N LYS A 616 -15.37 -12.84 18.43
CA LYS A 616 -16.45 -13.81 18.66
C LYS A 616 -16.04 -15.09 17.96
N ARG A 617 -15.57 -16.08 18.74
CA ARG A 617 -15.40 -17.44 18.28
C ARG A 617 -16.76 -17.81 17.69
N LYS A 618 -16.85 -17.92 16.36
CA LYS A 618 -18.02 -18.55 15.74
C LYS A 618 -18.01 -19.99 16.26
N SER A 619 -18.78 -20.25 17.30
CA SER A 619 -19.05 -21.60 17.76
C SER A 619 -19.64 -22.35 16.57
N ALA A 620 -18.88 -23.28 16.00
CA ALA A 620 -19.43 -24.21 15.03
C ALA A 620 -20.54 -24.97 15.74
N LYS A 621 -21.81 -24.65 15.44
CA LYS A 621 -22.93 -25.50 15.88
C LYS A 621 -22.69 -26.88 15.28
N PRO A 622 -22.78 -27.97 16.07
CA PRO A 622 -22.63 -29.31 15.53
C PRO A 622 -23.78 -29.55 14.55
N LYS A 623 -23.45 -29.82 13.28
CA LYS A 623 -24.43 -30.29 12.30
C LYS A 623 -24.94 -31.65 12.77
N ARG A 624 -26.13 -31.69 13.36
CA ARG A 624 -26.90 -32.93 13.51
C ARG A 624 -27.25 -33.43 12.11
N ALA A 625 -26.62 -34.53 11.70
CA ALA A 625 -27.01 -35.25 10.50
C ALA A 625 -28.40 -35.87 10.72
N ARG A 626 -29.42 -35.34 10.04
CA ARG A 626 -30.72 -36.01 9.87
C ARG A 626 -30.58 -37.01 8.73
N TYR A 627 -30.34 -38.27 9.06
CA TYR A 627 -30.58 -39.38 8.13
C TYR A 627 -32.09 -39.55 7.98
N ALA A 628 -32.65 -39.08 6.85
CA ALA A 628 -34.00 -39.44 6.43
C ALA A 628 -33.92 -40.76 5.65
N LYS A 629 -34.32 -41.86 6.29
CA LYS A 629 -34.61 -43.13 5.61
C LYS A 629 -35.81 -42.92 4.69
N ARG A 630 -35.59 -42.89 3.36
CA ARG A 630 -36.65 -43.11 2.37
C ARG A 630 -36.91 -44.62 2.28
N LYS A 631 -38.09 -45.07 2.73
CA LYS A 631 -38.68 -46.35 2.29
C LYS A 631 -39.26 -46.16 0.89
N PRO A 632 -39.18 -47.15 -0.02
CA PRO A 632 -39.92 -47.13 -1.27
C PRO A 632 -41.38 -47.49 -0.98
N LYS A 633 -42.32 -46.81 -1.64
CA LYS A 633 -43.69 -47.31 -1.82
C LYS A 633 -43.78 -47.90 -3.22
N LEU A 634 -44.18 -49.17 -3.27
CA LEU A 634 -44.83 -49.79 -4.42
C LEU A 634 -46.17 -49.08 -4.64
N GLU A 635 -46.39 -48.59 -5.85
CA GLU A 635 -47.41 -48.97 -6.84
C GLU A 635 -47.33 -48.00 -8.02
#